data_AF-A0A950MJN7-F1
#
_entry.id   AF-A0A950MJN7-F1
#
_cell.length_a   1.000
_cell.length_b   1.000
_cell.length_c   1.000
_cell.angle_alpha   90.00
_cell.angle_beta   90.00
_cell.angle_gamma   90.00
#
_symmetry.space_group_name_H-M   'P 1'
#
loop_
_entity.id
_entity.type
_entity.pdbx_description
1 polymer ?
#
loop_
_entity_poly.entity_id
_entity_poly.type
_entity_poly.pdbx_seq_one_letter_code
_entity_poly.pdbx_strand_id
1 'polypeptide(L)'
;MGGSAGAFSITPAATTVSSTGQVKLTALLPSGEPAAVHWTVSGGENAASLGQGHIDASGVYTPPGALSRNRVQVHIQAHLDSSPSSVVTAAINITPGFVQSLLPQNAALTPGATLEATAEIAEVNAGSVKWTLTTSPGADSPGDGPPNLGTIDHATCQHSLDQFTTCKISYTAPALLPVGGVVYLTASVNGTSVTTPMKILLNNDGINSSPSANQAQQNGAIALGSSGGNDNDYDTYLDRAGNSYIADCCGGTLGALVEDSAHNQYILSNNHVLAESDQAMIGDTIDQPGLIDNGCVPSSHAGSMLRPVGALKYFVPLASSRTNVDAALAAVTTGAVDRSGSILQLEAPKGNNSASLGAAPPMAGTGEALTAANLGSIELVKSSRTTGLTCSTVETVDLSVRIDYFKDCAETQPYYSKTYTGQIGIGGDRFSDAGDSGALIVDAANAQPVGLFFAGGTDGDGTGLSVANPIGNVLQELGAQAGSALSVVGTTTPHKVACIRYDEPTPSTPPVLSVSPDEVARAQFVAETTGASLVNTESGVLAVAPGKSLDSPGEAALIVYIDKSKPRVNVPVLFDGLRTQIIRTDAAALARNTAPAVPPATSGIHLTDGALSAAQTVVREYASHLMADPAIFGVGVTQSHDNPADAALLVLVDINRDPESMPATLGGLRVRYMRLHRFHVTQSKYVGSHPVSSCALKGLVPARSNRPALDFSNEEAPVPHVN
;
A
#
# COMPACT_ATOMS: atom_id res chain seq x y z
N MET A 1 -4.76 22.14 -50.54
CA MET A 1 -4.64 21.12 -51.60
C MET A 1 -4.58 19.77 -50.91
N GLY A 2 -5.47 18.84 -51.30
CA GLY A 2 -5.87 17.67 -50.50
C GLY A 2 -4.77 16.65 -50.26
N GLY A 3 -4.50 16.36 -48.98
CA GLY A 3 -3.78 15.16 -48.53
C GLY A 3 -4.81 14.16 -48.00
N SER A 4 -4.70 12.91 -48.42
CA SER A 4 -5.53 11.79 -47.97
C SER A 4 -5.57 11.75 -46.44
N ALA A 5 -6.77 11.85 -45.85
CA ALA A 5 -6.97 11.41 -44.46
C ALA A 5 -6.56 9.93 -44.40
N GLY A 6 -5.63 9.57 -43.50
CA GLY A 6 -5.25 8.18 -43.29
C GLY A 6 -6.45 7.32 -42.88
N ALA A 7 -6.40 6.01 -43.13
CA ALA A 7 -7.50 5.09 -42.78
C ALA A 7 -7.81 5.08 -41.27
N PHE A 8 -6.83 5.37 -40.43
CA PHE A 8 -6.91 5.55 -38.98
C PHE A 8 -5.61 6.20 -38.47
N SER A 9 -5.55 6.54 -37.19
CA SER A 9 -4.34 7.05 -36.50
C SER A 9 -4.12 6.33 -35.19
N ILE A 10 -2.88 6.30 -34.71
CA ILE A 10 -2.55 5.89 -33.33
C ILE A 10 -1.96 7.04 -32.56
N THR A 11 -2.29 7.14 -31.27
CA THR A 11 -1.75 8.15 -30.37
C THR A 11 -1.32 7.47 -29.08
N PRO A 12 -0.03 7.53 -28.73
CA PRO A 12 0.43 7.08 -27.43
C PRO A 12 0.09 8.12 -26.35
N ALA A 13 -0.24 7.66 -25.15
CA ALA A 13 -0.45 8.53 -23.99
C ALA A 13 0.83 9.29 -23.59
N ALA A 14 2.01 8.73 -23.91
CA ALA A 14 3.31 9.36 -23.71
C ALA A 14 4.31 8.94 -24.80
N THR A 15 5.19 9.85 -25.23
CA THR A 15 6.25 9.56 -26.21
C THR A 15 7.56 9.06 -25.58
N THR A 16 7.64 9.10 -24.26
CA THR A 16 8.76 8.61 -23.46
C THR A 16 8.22 7.87 -22.25
N VAL A 17 8.83 6.75 -21.89
CA VAL A 17 8.49 5.93 -20.72
C VAL A 17 9.76 5.36 -20.10
N SER A 18 9.81 5.15 -18.78
CA SER A 18 10.89 4.37 -18.19
C SER A 18 10.72 2.89 -18.50
N SER A 19 11.77 2.08 -18.36
CA SER A 19 11.67 0.62 -18.49
C SER A 19 10.73 -0.05 -17.47
N THR A 20 10.33 0.67 -16.43
CA THR A 20 9.41 0.23 -15.38
C THR A 20 8.02 0.88 -15.47
N GLY A 21 7.76 1.68 -16.51
CA GLY A 21 6.44 2.26 -16.79
C GLY A 21 5.69 1.50 -17.89
N GLN A 22 4.47 1.95 -18.20
CA GLN A 22 3.69 1.46 -19.34
C GLN A 22 3.12 2.62 -20.14
N VAL A 23 2.83 2.38 -21.42
CA VAL A 23 2.19 3.37 -22.29
C VAL A 23 0.96 2.75 -22.94
N LYS A 24 -0.20 3.39 -22.78
CA LYS A 24 -1.39 3.07 -23.57
C LYS A 24 -1.28 3.72 -24.95
N LEU A 25 -1.56 2.94 -25.99
CA LEU A 25 -1.77 3.42 -27.34
C LEU A 25 -3.25 3.27 -27.69
N THR A 26 -3.82 4.34 -28.24
CA THR A 26 -5.21 4.36 -28.72
C THR A 26 -5.21 4.46 -30.23
N ALA A 27 -5.96 3.59 -30.90
CA ALA A 27 -6.20 3.64 -32.33
C ALA A 27 -7.58 4.23 -32.61
N LEU A 28 -7.66 5.26 -33.46
CA LEU A 28 -8.90 5.97 -33.80
C LEU A 28 -9.10 6.06 -35.32
N LEU A 29 -10.32 5.82 -35.76
CA LEU A 29 -10.76 6.14 -37.12
C LEU A 29 -10.85 7.66 -37.33
N PRO A 30 -10.89 8.16 -38.58
CA PRO A 30 -11.12 9.58 -38.86
C PRO A 30 -12.42 10.14 -38.26
N SER A 31 -13.39 9.28 -37.95
CA SER A 31 -14.64 9.65 -37.26
C SER A 31 -14.46 9.93 -35.76
N GLY A 32 -13.31 9.60 -35.17
CA GLY A 32 -13.05 9.66 -33.73
C GLY A 32 -13.45 8.39 -32.97
N GLU A 33 -14.04 7.40 -33.64
CA GLU A 33 -14.39 6.10 -33.04
C GLU A 33 -13.15 5.20 -32.87
N PRO A 34 -13.12 4.29 -31.87
CA PRO A 34 -12.07 3.30 -31.72
C PRO A 34 -11.89 2.46 -32.99
N ALA A 35 -10.65 2.33 -33.45
CA ALA A 35 -10.30 1.44 -34.55
C ALA A 35 -9.95 0.04 -34.01
N ALA A 36 -10.58 -1.00 -34.54
CA ALA A 36 -10.19 -2.39 -34.27
C ALA A 36 -8.88 -2.70 -34.99
N VAL A 37 -7.84 -2.99 -34.22
CA VAL A 37 -6.47 -3.18 -34.73
C VAL A 37 -5.78 -4.36 -34.07
N HIS A 38 -4.86 -4.96 -34.80
CA HIS A 38 -3.87 -5.88 -34.26
C HIS A 38 -2.56 -5.13 -33.92
N TRP A 39 -2.11 -5.23 -32.68
CA TRP A 39 -0.89 -4.58 -32.19
C TRP A 39 0.34 -5.46 -32.35
N THR A 40 1.48 -4.87 -32.71
CA THR A 40 2.78 -5.56 -32.76
C THR A 40 3.92 -4.62 -32.39
N VAL A 41 4.91 -5.12 -31.67
CA VAL A 41 6.23 -4.46 -31.57
C VAL A 41 7.01 -4.79 -32.84
N SER A 42 7.21 -3.81 -33.71
CA SER A 42 7.83 -4.03 -35.03
C SER A 42 9.36 -3.99 -34.99
N GLY A 43 9.95 -3.48 -33.91
CA GLY A 43 11.40 -3.45 -33.71
C GLY A 43 11.84 -2.34 -32.75
N GLY A 44 13.15 -2.24 -32.51
CA GLY A 44 13.70 -1.20 -31.66
C GLY A 44 15.21 -1.25 -31.55
N GLU A 45 15.76 -0.30 -30.81
CA GLU A 45 17.21 -0.09 -30.65
C GLU A 45 17.81 -0.86 -29.47
N ASN A 46 17.01 -1.54 -28.65
CA ASN A 46 17.55 -2.31 -27.53
C ASN A 46 18.36 -3.51 -28.02
N ALA A 47 19.27 -4.00 -27.19
CA ALA A 47 19.99 -5.23 -27.51
C ALA A 47 19.00 -6.38 -27.73
N ALA A 48 19.25 -7.18 -28.76
CA ALA A 48 18.39 -8.30 -29.09
C ALA A 48 18.19 -9.24 -27.87
N SER A 49 19.27 -9.55 -27.16
CA SER A 49 19.26 -10.37 -25.94
C SER A 49 18.35 -9.85 -24.83
N LEU A 50 18.09 -8.54 -24.77
CA LEU A 50 17.25 -7.90 -23.76
C LEU A 50 15.79 -7.69 -24.22
N GLY A 51 15.50 -7.95 -25.51
CA GLY A 51 14.17 -7.78 -26.07
C GLY A 51 13.75 -6.31 -26.30
N GLN A 52 12.56 -6.12 -26.88
CA GLN A 52 12.00 -4.79 -27.18
C GLN A 52 10.69 -4.53 -26.43
N GLY A 53 10.41 -5.28 -25.36
CA GLY A 53 9.13 -5.22 -24.67
C GLY A 53 8.00 -5.98 -25.38
N HIS A 54 6.78 -5.79 -24.89
CA HIS A 54 5.56 -6.46 -25.34
C HIS A 54 4.42 -5.44 -25.45
N ILE A 55 3.49 -5.66 -26.39
CA ILE A 55 2.23 -4.93 -26.46
C ILE A 55 1.07 -5.91 -26.44
N ASP A 56 0.13 -5.70 -25.54
CA ASP A 56 -1.05 -6.55 -25.43
C ASP A 56 -2.12 -6.19 -26.50
N ALA A 57 -3.15 -7.03 -26.59
CA ALA A 57 -4.26 -6.82 -27.52
C ALA A 57 -5.08 -5.54 -27.21
N SER A 58 -4.98 -5.01 -25.99
CA SER A 58 -5.66 -3.78 -25.60
C SER A 58 -4.90 -2.54 -26.08
N GLY A 59 -3.62 -2.66 -26.47
CA GLY A 59 -2.75 -1.56 -26.86
C GLY A 59 -1.93 -0.99 -25.70
N VAL A 60 -1.74 -1.75 -24.61
CA VAL A 60 -0.81 -1.38 -23.53
C VAL A 60 0.57 -1.95 -23.86
N TYR A 61 1.54 -1.06 -24.00
CA TYR A 61 2.93 -1.40 -24.23
C TYR A 61 3.72 -1.42 -22.91
N THR A 62 4.38 -2.54 -22.67
CA THR A 62 5.30 -2.79 -21.54
C THR A 62 6.73 -2.86 -22.08
N PRO A 63 7.62 -1.94 -21.68
CA PRO A 63 9.05 -1.95 -22.03
C PRO A 63 9.80 -3.23 -21.62
N PRO A 64 10.99 -3.47 -22.19
CA PRO A 64 11.86 -4.55 -21.72
C PRO A 64 12.41 -4.25 -20.33
N GLY A 65 12.62 -5.30 -19.52
CA GLY A 65 13.07 -5.16 -18.12
C GLY A 65 14.48 -4.58 -17.94
N ALA A 66 15.31 -4.55 -18.99
CA ALA A 66 16.61 -3.90 -18.96
C ALA A 66 16.98 -3.30 -20.32
N LEU A 67 17.75 -2.22 -20.30
CA LEU A 67 18.21 -1.50 -21.48
C LEU A 67 19.72 -1.66 -21.69
N SER A 68 20.13 -1.71 -22.95
CA SER A 68 21.55 -1.76 -23.32
C SER A 68 22.24 -0.39 -23.30
N ARG A 69 21.50 0.68 -22.97
CA ARG A 69 21.93 2.09 -22.97
C ARG A 69 20.88 2.98 -22.32
N ASN A 70 21.29 4.17 -21.90
CA ASN A 70 20.47 5.18 -21.24
C ASN A 70 19.23 5.69 -22.01
N ARG A 71 19.11 5.40 -23.30
CA ARG A 71 17.88 5.61 -24.09
C ARG A 71 17.84 4.68 -25.30
N VAL A 72 16.70 4.01 -25.50
CA VAL A 72 16.41 3.23 -26.72
C VAL A 72 15.08 3.67 -27.32
N GLN A 73 14.94 3.56 -28.63
CA GLN A 73 13.66 3.76 -29.30
C GLN A 73 13.03 2.43 -29.72
N VAL A 74 11.75 2.22 -29.42
CA VAL A 74 10.96 1.07 -29.86
C VAL A 74 9.83 1.54 -30.77
N HIS A 75 9.54 0.75 -31.79
CA HIS A 75 8.53 1.00 -32.80
C HIS A 75 7.36 0.04 -32.61
N ILE A 76 6.16 0.60 -32.50
CA ILE A 76 4.91 -0.13 -32.33
C ILE A 76 4.05 0.10 -33.56
N GLN A 77 3.52 -0.98 -34.11
CA GLN A 77 2.60 -0.95 -35.24
C GLN A 77 1.20 -1.38 -34.81
N ALA A 78 0.21 -0.67 -35.35
CA ALA A 78 -1.17 -1.11 -35.40
C ALA A 78 -1.53 -1.46 -36.85
N HIS A 79 -2.18 -2.61 -37.04
CA HIS A 79 -2.70 -3.06 -38.33
C HIS A 79 -4.22 -3.01 -38.26
N LEU A 80 -4.89 -2.29 -39.16
CA LEU A 80 -6.34 -2.17 -39.13
C LEU A 80 -7.01 -3.50 -39.52
N ASP A 81 -7.90 -4.03 -38.70
CA ASP A 81 -8.52 -5.35 -38.94
C ASP A 81 -9.31 -5.39 -40.25
N SER A 82 -10.01 -4.29 -40.57
CA SER A 82 -10.81 -4.17 -41.79
C SER A 82 -9.97 -3.98 -43.06
N SER A 83 -8.69 -3.62 -42.92
CA SER A 83 -7.75 -3.43 -44.02
C SER A 83 -6.33 -3.66 -43.50
N PRO A 84 -5.87 -4.93 -43.39
CA PRO A 84 -4.59 -5.25 -42.77
C PRO A 84 -3.35 -4.62 -43.44
N SER A 85 -3.48 -4.17 -44.69
CA SER A 85 -2.44 -3.38 -45.37
C SER A 85 -2.31 -1.93 -44.87
N SER A 86 -3.30 -1.45 -44.12
CA SER A 86 -3.27 -0.14 -43.47
C SER A 86 -2.56 -0.28 -42.13
N VAL A 87 -1.33 0.22 -42.09
CA VAL A 87 -0.44 0.15 -40.92
C VAL A 87 -0.05 1.55 -40.49
N VAL A 88 -0.11 1.82 -39.19
CA VAL A 88 0.41 3.06 -38.59
C VAL A 88 1.46 2.67 -37.55
N THR A 89 2.60 3.38 -37.56
CA THR A 89 3.71 3.16 -36.65
C THR A 89 3.88 4.34 -35.70
N ALA A 90 4.11 4.04 -34.42
CA ALA A 90 4.51 5.01 -33.40
C ALA A 90 5.89 4.64 -32.85
N ALA A 91 6.70 5.64 -32.53
CA ALA A 91 7.99 5.46 -31.88
C ALA A 91 7.89 5.92 -30.42
N ILE A 92 8.30 5.06 -29.49
CA ILE A 92 8.35 5.32 -28.05
C ILE A 92 9.80 5.33 -27.61
N ASN A 93 10.21 6.38 -26.90
CA ASN A 93 11.52 6.42 -26.26
C ASN A 93 11.45 5.74 -24.90
N ILE A 94 12.46 4.93 -24.59
CA ILE A 94 12.54 4.20 -23.34
C ILE A 94 13.83 4.60 -22.64
N THR A 95 13.73 5.01 -21.38
CA THR A 95 14.87 5.32 -20.51
C THR A 95 14.96 4.31 -19.37
N PRO A 96 16.14 4.06 -18.78
CA PRO A 96 16.23 3.16 -17.63
C PRO A 96 15.36 3.68 -16.48
N GLY A 97 14.55 2.78 -15.93
CA GLY A 97 13.84 2.99 -14.66
C GLY A 97 14.69 2.51 -13.48
N PHE A 98 14.30 2.90 -12.27
CA PHE A 98 14.71 2.14 -11.09
C PHE A 98 13.97 0.81 -11.09
N VAL A 99 14.70 -0.27 -10.83
CA VAL A 99 14.18 -1.63 -10.71
C VAL A 99 13.16 -1.68 -9.57
N GLN A 100 13.51 -1.06 -8.45
CA GLN A 100 12.70 -0.95 -7.25
C GLN A 100 12.97 0.40 -6.55
N SER A 101 12.16 0.72 -5.55
CA SER A 101 12.45 1.81 -4.61
C SER A 101 13.86 1.66 -4.01
N LEU A 102 14.44 2.78 -3.52
CA LEU A 102 15.74 2.72 -2.86
C LEU A 102 15.73 1.70 -1.72
N LEU A 103 16.87 1.04 -1.53
CA LEU A 103 17.10 0.16 -0.39
C LEU A 103 18.04 0.82 0.61
N PRO A 104 17.65 1.00 1.88
CA PRO A 104 16.29 0.83 2.38
C PRO A 104 15.32 1.91 1.86
N GLN A 105 14.02 1.63 1.91
CA GLN A 105 12.94 2.51 1.43
C GLN A 105 12.71 3.72 2.35
N ASN A 106 12.95 3.52 3.65
CA ASN A 106 12.88 4.54 4.67
C ASN A 106 13.87 4.22 5.80
N ALA A 107 14.23 5.23 6.59
CA ALA A 107 15.05 5.03 7.78
C ALA A 107 14.78 6.10 8.84
N ALA A 108 14.93 5.74 10.10
CA ALA A 108 15.02 6.70 11.20
C ALA A 108 16.45 6.71 11.71
N LEU A 109 17.07 7.89 11.82
CA LEU A 109 18.47 8.05 12.17
C LEU A 109 18.69 9.08 13.29
N THR A 110 19.54 8.73 14.24
CA THR A 110 20.06 9.61 15.29
C THR A 110 21.17 10.53 14.75
N PRO A 111 21.53 11.62 15.45
CA PRO A 111 22.61 12.50 15.00
C PRO A 111 23.92 11.73 14.75
N GLY A 112 24.55 11.96 13.60
CA GLY A 112 25.81 11.31 13.21
C GLY A 112 25.70 9.83 12.81
N ALA A 113 24.52 9.23 12.83
CA ALA A 113 24.34 7.86 12.36
C ALA A 113 24.50 7.77 10.83
N THR A 114 25.02 6.63 10.38
CA THR A 114 25.30 6.36 8.97
C THR A 114 24.42 5.23 8.46
N LEU A 115 24.01 5.34 7.20
CA LEU A 115 23.23 4.34 6.48
C LEU A 115 23.79 4.15 5.06
N GLU A 116 23.88 2.91 4.61
CA GLU A 116 24.10 2.59 3.19
C GLU A 116 22.77 2.66 2.44
N ALA A 117 22.71 3.42 1.34
CA ALA A 117 21.58 3.41 0.42
C ALA A 117 22.01 2.84 -0.94
N THR A 118 21.13 2.02 -1.52
CA THR A 118 21.34 1.32 -2.78
C THR A 118 20.23 1.66 -3.76
N ALA A 119 20.62 1.95 -5.01
CA ALA A 119 19.75 2.13 -6.15
C ALA A 119 20.07 1.08 -7.21
N GLU A 120 19.06 0.41 -7.75
CA GLU A 120 19.20 -0.51 -8.88
C GLU A 120 18.50 0.08 -10.09
N ILE A 121 19.20 0.22 -11.21
CA ILE A 121 18.66 0.80 -12.44
C ILE A 121 18.68 -0.21 -13.58
N ALA A 122 17.65 -0.18 -14.40
CA ALA A 122 17.42 -1.08 -15.53
C ALA A 122 18.30 -0.78 -16.76
N GLU A 123 19.61 -0.62 -16.53
CA GLU A 123 20.63 -0.45 -17.55
C GLU A 123 21.78 -1.44 -17.32
N VAL A 124 22.12 -2.21 -18.34
CA VAL A 124 23.22 -3.19 -18.28
C VAL A 124 24.51 -2.58 -18.82
N ASN A 125 25.66 -2.98 -18.27
CA ASN A 125 27.01 -2.62 -18.71
C ASN A 125 27.32 -1.09 -18.73
N ALA A 126 26.45 -0.26 -18.15
CA ALA A 126 26.55 1.20 -18.10
C ALA A 126 25.57 1.77 -17.06
N GLY A 127 25.34 3.09 -17.07
CA GLY A 127 24.36 3.74 -16.20
C GLY A 127 24.95 4.31 -14.92
N SER A 128 24.35 5.36 -14.39
CA SER A 128 24.78 5.95 -13.12
C SER A 128 23.64 6.70 -12.45
N VAL A 129 23.77 6.92 -11.16
CA VAL A 129 22.78 7.62 -10.33
C VAL A 129 23.38 8.91 -9.78
N LYS A 130 22.63 10.01 -9.93
CA LYS A 130 22.87 11.26 -9.22
C LYS A 130 22.10 11.24 -7.91
N TRP A 131 22.75 11.59 -6.81
CA TRP A 131 22.16 11.62 -5.48
C TRP A 131 22.01 13.06 -4.98
N THR A 132 20.85 13.38 -4.40
CA THR A 132 20.58 14.69 -3.81
C THR A 132 19.92 14.55 -2.44
N LEU A 133 20.20 15.51 -1.56
CA LEU A 133 19.52 15.66 -0.27
C LEU A 133 18.58 16.85 -0.32
N THR A 134 17.34 16.65 0.13
CA THR A 134 16.29 17.67 0.11
C THR A 134 15.39 17.60 1.33
N THR A 135 14.58 18.63 1.54
CA THR A 135 13.57 18.68 2.62
C THR A 135 12.16 18.37 2.13
N SER A 136 11.98 18.15 0.83
CA SER A 136 10.70 17.79 0.21
C SER A 136 10.93 16.75 -0.89
N PRO A 137 9.98 15.81 -1.09
CA PRO A 137 10.11 14.80 -2.13
C PRO A 137 10.09 15.48 -3.51
N GLY A 138 11.01 15.10 -4.41
CA GLY A 138 11.03 15.56 -5.79
C GLY A 138 11.65 16.95 -6.05
N ALA A 139 12.18 17.64 -5.03
CA ALA A 139 12.93 18.87 -5.26
C ALA A 139 14.28 18.57 -5.93
N ASP A 140 14.60 19.28 -7.01
CA ASP A 140 15.90 19.17 -7.71
C ASP A 140 16.99 20.06 -7.10
N SER A 141 16.64 20.88 -6.10
CA SER A 141 17.56 21.79 -5.42
C SER A 141 17.16 21.96 -3.95
N PRO A 142 18.14 22.05 -3.03
CA PRO A 142 17.86 22.59 -1.70
C PRO A 142 17.34 24.01 -1.90
N GLY A 143 16.18 24.34 -1.33
CA GLY A 143 15.69 25.73 -1.27
C GLY A 143 16.74 26.68 -0.69
N ASP A 144 16.56 27.98 -0.86
CA ASP A 144 17.57 29.01 -0.54
C ASP A 144 18.28 28.81 0.82
N GLY A 145 19.53 28.33 0.75
CA GLY A 145 20.48 28.05 1.84
C GLY A 145 20.44 26.59 2.33
N PRO A 146 21.57 25.86 2.44
CA PRO A 146 21.52 24.47 2.90
C PRO A 146 21.22 24.44 4.40
N PRO A 147 20.05 23.96 4.87
CA PRO A 147 20.04 23.25 6.14
C PRO A 147 21.14 22.17 6.07
N ASN A 148 21.90 21.98 7.14
CA ASN A 148 22.81 20.82 7.20
C ASN A 148 21.93 19.56 7.17
N LEU A 149 21.76 18.96 5.99
CA LEU A 149 20.94 17.76 5.77
C LEU A 149 21.75 16.47 5.89
N GLY A 150 23.05 16.56 6.14
CA GLY A 150 23.98 15.43 6.23
C GLY A 150 24.99 15.40 5.09
N THR A 151 25.78 14.33 5.02
CA THR A 151 26.75 14.11 3.94
C THR A 151 26.43 12.83 3.17
N ILE A 152 26.79 12.83 1.88
CA ILE A 152 26.78 11.65 1.01
C ILE A 152 28.23 11.37 0.64
N ASP A 153 28.69 10.16 0.96
CA ASP A 153 30.04 9.71 0.69
C ASP A 153 30.02 8.33 -0.02
N HIS A 154 31.18 7.87 -0.49
CA HIS A 154 31.36 6.51 -1.04
C HIS A 154 30.44 6.13 -2.22
N ALA A 155 30.08 7.09 -3.07
CA ALA A 155 29.30 6.82 -4.27
C ALA A 155 30.03 5.87 -5.24
N THR A 156 29.43 4.71 -5.50
CA THR A 156 29.96 3.68 -6.41
C THR A 156 28.84 3.08 -7.24
N CYS A 157 29.13 2.63 -8.46
CA CYS A 157 28.20 1.85 -9.28
C CYS A 157 28.92 0.59 -9.79
N GLN A 158 28.25 -0.55 -9.66
CA GLN A 158 28.68 -1.84 -10.20
C GLN A 158 27.81 -2.16 -11.41
N HIS A 159 28.44 -2.35 -12.57
CA HIS A 159 27.76 -2.66 -13.83
C HIS A 159 27.80 -4.15 -14.08
N SER A 160 26.63 -4.77 -14.14
CA SER A 160 26.51 -6.15 -14.61
C SER A 160 26.42 -6.20 -16.13
N LEU A 161 26.93 -7.27 -16.75
CA LEU A 161 26.92 -7.46 -18.21
C LEU A 161 25.54 -7.93 -18.73
N ASP A 162 24.79 -8.61 -17.87
CA ASP A 162 23.55 -9.31 -18.15
C ASP A 162 22.44 -9.01 -17.12
N GLN A 163 22.76 -8.26 -16.06
CA GLN A 163 21.80 -7.78 -15.05
C GLN A 163 21.84 -6.24 -14.94
N PHE A 164 21.11 -5.71 -13.95
CA PHE A 164 20.99 -4.29 -13.63
C PHE A 164 22.31 -3.66 -13.17
N THR A 165 22.33 -2.33 -13.16
CA THR A 165 23.40 -1.56 -12.53
C THR A 165 23.01 -1.19 -11.12
N THR A 166 23.86 -1.53 -10.16
CA THR A 166 23.65 -1.28 -8.73
C THR A 166 24.58 -0.15 -8.28
N CYS A 167 24.00 0.96 -7.83
CA CYS A 167 24.72 2.10 -7.30
C CYS A 167 24.51 2.23 -5.79
N LYS A 168 25.58 2.46 -5.04
CA LYS A 168 25.58 2.58 -3.58
C LYS A 168 26.17 3.90 -3.12
N ILE A 169 25.66 4.42 -2.00
CA ILE A 169 26.21 5.55 -1.26
C ILE A 169 26.14 5.29 0.25
N SER A 170 26.95 6.03 1.00
CA SER A 170 26.86 6.13 2.45
C SER A 170 26.31 7.51 2.82
N TYR A 171 25.13 7.56 3.42
CA TYR A 171 24.56 8.79 3.97
C TYR A 171 24.89 8.89 5.46
N THR A 172 25.36 10.05 5.92
CA THR A 172 25.59 10.32 7.34
C THR A 172 24.74 11.50 7.81
N ALA A 173 23.92 11.27 8.84
CA ALA A 173 23.09 12.29 9.45
C ALA A 173 23.95 13.41 10.06
N PRO A 174 23.48 14.68 10.06
CA PRO A 174 24.14 15.78 10.77
C PRO A 174 24.44 15.45 12.24
N ALA A 175 25.57 15.93 12.75
CA ALA A 175 25.88 15.83 14.19
C ALA A 175 24.94 16.67 15.07
N LEU A 176 24.33 17.71 14.49
CA LEU A 176 23.32 18.55 15.13
C LEU A 176 22.08 18.56 14.26
N LEU A 177 21.00 17.96 14.76
CA LEU A 177 19.77 17.85 14.00
C LEU A 177 18.97 19.16 14.07
N PRO A 178 18.44 19.66 12.94
CA PRO A 178 17.35 20.61 12.98
C PRO A 178 16.15 19.97 13.71
N VAL A 179 15.44 20.74 14.54
CA VAL A 179 14.31 20.23 15.33
C VAL A 179 13.27 19.61 14.37
N GLY A 180 13.01 18.30 14.50
CA GLY A 180 12.01 17.59 13.69
C GLY A 180 12.36 17.38 12.22
N GLY A 181 13.65 17.27 11.87
CA GLY A 181 14.12 17.22 10.49
C GLY A 181 13.74 15.95 9.73
N VAL A 182 13.01 16.12 8.62
CA VAL A 182 12.88 15.12 7.55
C VAL A 182 13.93 15.41 6.48
N VAL A 183 14.62 14.37 6.02
CA VAL A 183 15.51 14.43 4.85
C VAL A 183 15.00 13.46 3.80
N TYR A 184 14.93 13.92 2.56
CA TYR A 184 14.69 13.06 1.40
C TYR A 184 16.02 12.87 0.67
N LEU A 185 16.49 11.62 0.63
CA LEU A 185 17.57 11.19 -0.24
C LEU A 185 16.96 10.78 -1.58
N THR A 186 17.25 11.53 -2.63
CA THR A 186 16.70 11.27 -3.96
C THR A 186 17.79 10.76 -4.89
N ALA A 187 17.54 9.61 -5.51
CA ALA A 187 18.31 9.09 -6.61
C ALA A 187 17.67 9.51 -7.94
N SER A 188 18.47 9.96 -8.90
CA SER A 188 18.07 10.28 -10.26
C SER A 188 18.90 9.45 -11.23
N VAL A 189 18.25 8.76 -12.17
CA VAL A 189 18.96 8.08 -13.27
C VAL A 189 19.60 9.16 -14.15
N ASN A 190 20.92 9.14 -14.25
CA ASN A 190 21.69 10.23 -14.86
C ASN A 190 21.27 10.49 -16.32
N GLY A 191 20.98 11.75 -16.64
CA GLY A 191 20.50 12.15 -17.97
C GLY A 191 19.01 11.89 -18.24
N THR A 192 18.23 11.55 -17.21
CA THR A 192 16.77 11.35 -17.31
C THR A 192 16.03 12.17 -16.23
N SER A 193 14.71 12.23 -16.31
CA SER A 193 13.84 12.76 -15.25
C SER A 193 13.35 11.69 -14.27
N VAL A 194 13.82 10.45 -14.39
CA VAL A 194 13.40 9.35 -13.53
C VAL A 194 14.08 9.50 -12.17
N THR A 195 13.29 9.63 -11.12
CA THR A 195 13.76 9.76 -9.74
C THR A 195 13.09 8.75 -8.83
N THR A 196 13.77 8.40 -7.73
CA THR A 196 13.17 7.67 -6.62
C THR A 196 13.64 8.31 -5.31
N PRO A 197 12.73 8.75 -4.43
CA PRO A 197 13.07 9.28 -3.12
C PRO A 197 13.08 8.19 -2.04
N MET A 198 13.93 8.38 -1.04
CA MET A 198 13.93 7.67 0.24
C MET A 198 13.69 8.70 1.35
N LYS A 199 12.73 8.43 2.24
CA LYS A 199 12.46 9.30 3.40
C LYS A 199 13.31 8.88 4.60
N ILE A 200 14.05 9.84 5.15
CA ILE A 200 14.88 9.67 6.34
C ILE A 200 14.37 10.59 7.44
N LEU A 201 13.94 10.01 8.57
CA LEU A 201 13.55 10.74 9.76
C LEU A 201 14.77 10.96 10.65
N LEU A 202 15.11 12.21 10.92
CA LEU A 202 16.16 12.54 11.87
C LEU A 202 15.53 12.78 13.25
N ASN A 203 15.93 12.00 14.24
CA ASN A 203 15.33 12.06 15.58
C ASN A 203 16.39 12.20 16.68
N ASN A 204 16.02 12.90 17.75
CA ASN A 204 16.80 13.00 18.99
C ASN A 204 16.35 11.97 20.04
N ASP A 205 15.42 11.09 19.69
CA ASP A 205 14.84 10.07 20.57
C ASP A 205 15.76 8.84 20.73
N GLY A 206 16.91 8.85 20.04
CA GLY A 206 17.89 7.77 20.12
C GLY A 206 17.49 6.53 19.32
N ILE A 207 16.64 6.69 18.30
CA ILE A 207 16.08 5.57 17.54
C ILE A 207 16.78 5.48 16.18
N ASN A 208 17.49 4.38 15.96
CA ASN A 208 17.96 3.98 14.64
C ASN A 208 17.12 2.79 14.13
N SER A 209 16.46 2.96 12.99
CA SER A 209 15.60 1.95 12.37
C SER A 209 15.80 1.95 10.85
N SER A 210 15.90 0.76 10.27
CA SER A 210 15.98 0.56 8.83
C SER A 210 15.49 -0.84 8.45
N PRO A 211 14.72 -1.01 7.35
CA PRO A 211 14.35 -2.31 6.81
C PRO A 211 15.54 -3.14 6.33
N SER A 212 16.75 -2.58 6.21
CA SER A 212 17.94 -3.34 5.83
C SER A 212 18.16 -4.56 6.73
N ALA A 213 17.84 -4.47 8.03
CA ALA A 213 17.92 -5.60 8.94
C ALA A 213 16.86 -6.68 8.65
N ASN A 214 15.68 -6.27 8.20
CA ASN A 214 14.57 -7.16 7.87
C ASN A 214 14.80 -7.88 6.54
N GLN A 215 15.44 -7.23 5.57
CA GLN A 215 15.80 -7.80 4.26
C GLN A 215 17.05 -8.71 4.33
N ALA A 216 17.93 -8.45 5.29
CA ALA A 216 19.18 -9.20 5.42
C ALA A 216 18.95 -10.68 5.70
N GLN A 217 19.79 -11.52 5.08
CA GLN A 217 19.92 -12.90 5.49
C GLN A 217 20.39 -12.98 6.94
N GLN A 218 19.65 -13.71 7.78
CA GLN A 218 20.00 -13.92 9.17
C GLN A 218 20.84 -15.20 9.33
N ASN A 219 21.69 -15.20 10.35
CA ASN A 219 22.50 -16.34 10.73
C ASN A 219 21.88 -17.06 11.93
N GLY A 220 21.90 -18.39 11.95
CA GLY A 220 21.32 -19.17 13.05
C GLY A 220 19.80 -19.18 13.04
N ALA A 221 19.20 -19.16 14.23
CA ALA A 221 17.75 -19.09 14.40
C ALA A 221 17.26 -17.66 14.08
N ILE A 222 16.38 -17.53 13.10
CA ILE A 222 15.92 -16.22 12.62
C ILE A 222 14.98 -15.56 13.62
N ALA A 223 15.05 -14.23 13.71
CA ALA A 223 13.95 -13.44 14.21
C ALA A 223 12.93 -13.19 13.07
N LEU A 224 11.67 -13.04 13.46
CA LEU A 224 10.55 -12.72 12.57
C LEU A 224 10.48 -11.22 12.29
N GLY A 225 9.46 -10.77 11.55
CA GLY A 225 9.45 -9.46 10.90
C GLY A 225 10.46 -9.36 9.75
N SER A 226 11.16 -10.45 9.44
CA SER A 226 12.13 -10.54 8.36
C SER A 226 11.47 -10.90 7.04
N SER A 227 12.21 -10.64 5.96
CA SER A 227 11.88 -11.10 4.62
C SER A 227 11.72 -12.61 4.58
N GLY A 228 10.70 -13.08 3.86
CA GLY A 228 10.54 -14.48 3.53
C GLY A 228 9.40 -14.70 2.55
N GLY A 229 9.24 -15.93 2.11
CA GLY A 229 8.22 -16.32 1.15
C GLY A 229 8.39 -17.76 0.72
N ASN A 230 7.51 -18.21 -0.17
CA ASN A 230 7.64 -19.53 -0.79
C ASN A 230 8.77 -19.55 -1.83
N ASP A 231 9.60 -20.59 -1.81
CA ASP A 231 10.73 -20.78 -2.74
C ASP A 231 10.29 -20.94 -4.20
N ASN A 232 9.00 -21.21 -4.43
CA ASN A 232 8.41 -21.38 -5.76
C ASN A 232 7.70 -20.12 -6.29
N ASP A 233 7.64 -19.03 -5.51
CA ASP A 233 6.89 -17.82 -5.86
C ASP A 233 7.69 -16.90 -6.81
N TYR A 234 7.86 -17.38 -8.03
CA TYR A 234 8.57 -16.69 -9.10
C TYR A 234 7.97 -16.94 -10.47
N ASP A 235 8.04 -15.92 -11.31
CA ASP A 235 7.61 -15.99 -12.70
C ASP A 235 8.77 -16.42 -13.59
N THR A 236 8.44 -17.12 -14.68
CA THR A 236 9.42 -17.51 -15.69
C THR A 236 9.02 -17.03 -17.07
N TYR A 237 10.01 -16.58 -17.84
CA TYR A 237 9.88 -16.29 -19.27
C TYR A 237 10.78 -17.20 -20.09
N LEU A 238 10.53 -17.26 -21.39
CA LEU A 238 11.37 -17.98 -22.33
C LEU A 238 12.33 -17.01 -23.03
N ASP A 239 13.61 -17.37 -23.07
CA ASP A 239 14.59 -16.68 -23.90
C ASP A 239 14.36 -16.95 -25.40
N ARG A 240 15.16 -16.32 -26.27
CA ARG A 240 15.06 -16.50 -27.73
C ARG A 240 15.34 -17.91 -28.22
N ALA A 241 16.07 -18.70 -27.43
CA ALA A 241 16.37 -20.10 -27.72
C ALA A 241 15.31 -21.05 -27.14
N GLY A 242 14.31 -20.52 -26.41
CA GLY A 242 13.24 -21.27 -25.77
C GLY A 242 13.59 -21.82 -24.38
N ASN A 243 14.68 -21.37 -23.76
CA ASN A 243 15.04 -21.75 -22.39
C ASN A 243 14.30 -20.88 -21.38
N SER A 244 13.83 -21.49 -20.29
CA SER A 244 13.20 -20.79 -19.18
C SER A 244 14.23 -20.02 -18.35
N TYR A 245 13.90 -18.80 -17.95
CA TYR A 245 14.64 -18.03 -16.95
C TYR A 245 13.67 -17.32 -16.00
N ILE A 246 14.14 -17.03 -14.79
CA ILE A 246 13.32 -16.34 -13.78
C ILE A 246 13.21 -14.87 -14.17
N ALA A 247 11.97 -14.45 -14.38
CA ALA A 247 11.61 -13.13 -14.83
C ALA A 247 11.28 -12.19 -13.68
N ASP A 248 10.68 -12.73 -12.64
CA ASP A 248 10.20 -11.99 -11.47
C ASP A 248 10.10 -12.91 -10.27
N CYS A 249 10.07 -12.33 -9.07
CA CYS A 249 9.79 -13.10 -7.86
C CYS A 249 9.12 -12.24 -6.80
N CYS A 250 8.36 -12.92 -5.95
CA CYS A 250 7.61 -12.32 -4.87
C CYS A 250 8.30 -12.55 -3.53
N GLY A 251 7.78 -11.86 -2.52
CA GLY A 251 8.15 -12.08 -1.14
C GLY A 251 7.35 -11.17 -0.23
N GLY A 252 7.37 -11.49 1.04
CA GLY A 252 6.69 -10.72 2.06
C GLY A 252 7.44 -10.76 3.37
N THR A 253 6.69 -10.67 4.45
CA THR A 253 7.21 -10.70 5.82
C THR A 253 6.83 -12.02 6.50
N LEU A 254 7.79 -12.67 7.12
CA LEU A 254 7.54 -13.75 8.08
C LEU A 254 7.11 -13.09 9.40
N GLY A 255 5.81 -13.00 9.63
CA GLY A 255 5.23 -12.06 10.60
C GLY A 255 5.40 -12.41 12.06
N ALA A 256 4.93 -13.60 12.44
CA ALA A 256 4.86 -14.02 13.83
C ALA A 256 5.10 -15.52 13.98
N LEU A 257 5.41 -15.93 15.21
CA LEU A 257 5.45 -17.33 15.59
C LEU A 257 4.12 -17.65 16.26
N VAL A 258 3.45 -18.69 15.81
CA VAL A 258 2.25 -19.21 16.47
C VAL A 258 2.46 -20.65 16.88
N GLU A 259 1.71 -21.11 17.86
CA GLU A 259 1.73 -22.51 18.29
C GLU A 259 0.33 -23.09 18.41
N ASP A 260 0.22 -24.39 18.23
CA ASP A 260 -0.99 -25.16 18.51
C ASP A 260 -1.02 -25.68 19.95
N SER A 261 -2.12 -26.35 20.32
CA SER A 261 -2.32 -26.91 21.66
C SER A 261 -1.32 -28.02 22.04
N ALA A 262 -0.57 -28.55 21.07
CA ALA A 262 0.49 -29.53 21.26
C ALA A 262 1.90 -28.88 21.23
N HIS A 263 1.98 -27.54 21.22
CA HIS A 263 3.20 -26.76 21.12
C HIS A 263 4.02 -27.00 19.83
N ASN A 264 3.37 -27.43 18.75
CA ASN A 264 4.02 -27.34 17.44
C ASN A 264 4.01 -25.88 17.00
N GLN A 265 5.17 -25.40 16.53
CA GLN A 265 5.37 -24.01 16.16
C GLN A 265 5.26 -23.82 14.64
N TYR A 266 4.64 -22.71 14.25
CA TYR A 266 4.43 -22.33 12.86
C TYR A 266 4.80 -20.86 12.63
N ILE A 267 5.40 -20.58 11.48
CA ILE A 267 5.60 -19.22 10.98
C ILE A 267 4.27 -18.76 10.40
N LEU A 268 3.75 -17.63 10.88
CA LEU A 268 2.55 -16.97 10.38
C LEU A 268 2.93 -15.88 9.37
N SER A 269 2.25 -15.89 8.22
CA SER A 269 2.27 -14.80 7.24
C SER A 269 0.97 -14.85 6.41
N ASN A 270 0.87 -14.08 5.35
CA ASN A 270 -0.30 -14.11 4.45
C ASN A 270 -0.29 -15.36 3.55
N ASN A 271 -1.47 -15.74 3.06
CA ASN A 271 -1.61 -16.76 2.03
C ASN A 271 -0.86 -16.33 0.77
N HIS A 272 -1.01 -15.09 0.31
CA HIS A 272 -0.30 -14.66 -0.90
C HIS A 272 1.23 -14.56 -0.75
N VAL A 273 1.78 -14.77 0.46
CA VAL A 273 3.23 -14.78 0.73
C VAL A 273 3.78 -16.21 0.87
N LEU A 274 3.05 -17.11 1.52
CA LEU A 274 3.51 -18.50 1.74
C LEU A 274 2.85 -19.52 0.82
N ALA A 275 1.65 -19.21 0.33
CA ALA A 275 0.79 -20.09 -0.43
C ALA A 275 0.51 -19.60 -1.87
N GLU A 276 1.28 -18.62 -2.36
CA GLU A 276 1.24 -18.14 -3.76
C GLU A 276 -0.17 -17.81 -4.24
N SER A 277 -0.97 -17.13 -3.42
CA SER A 277 -2.38 -16.84 -3.72
C SER A 277 -3.18 -18.11 -4.08
N ASP A 278 -3.17 -19.08 -3.16
CA ASP A 278 -3.71 -20.45 -3.27
C ASP A 278 -3.00 -21.40 -4.25
N GLN A 279 -1.91 -21.00 -4.92
CA GLN A 279 -1.27 -21.83 -5.95
C GLN A 279 -0.18 -22.78 -5.44
N ALA A 280 0.29 -22.57 -4.20
CA ALA A 280 1.32 -23.41 -3.61
C ALA A 280 0.81 -24.80 -3.23
N MET A 281 1.75 -25.71 -3.00
CA MET A 281 1.48 -27.05 -2.47
C MET A 281 1.85 -27.13 -0.99
N ILE A 282 1.04 -27.82 -0.20
CA ILE A 282 1.40 -28.15 1.18
C ILE A 282 2.72 -28.94 1.17
N GLY A 283 3.69 -28.48 1.96
CA GLY A 283 5.06 -28.99 2.01
C GLY A 283 6.07 -28.12 1.26
N ASP A 284 5.63 -27.12 0.50
CA ASP A 284 6.54 -26.19 -0.18
C ASP A 284 7.48 -25.47 0.79
N THR A 285 8.71 -25.27 0.35
CA THR A 285 9.77 -24.66 1.14
C THR A 285 9.50 -23.18 1.37
N ILE A 286 9.65 -22.73 2.61
CA ILE A 286 9.63 -21.31 2.97
C ILE A 286 11.04 -20.88 3.37
N ASP A 287 11.53 -19.80 2.74
CA ASP A 287 12.90 -19.31 2.89
C ASP A 287 13.02 -18.01 3.68
N GLN A 288 14.19 -17.81 4.29
CA GLN A 288 14.66 -16.54 4.84
C GLN A 288 16.08 -16.22 4.31
N PRO A 289 16.29 -15.05 3.67
CA PRO A 289 15.27 -14.08 3.28
C PRO A 289 14.35 -14.65 2.16
N GLY A 290 13.35 -13.90 1.71
CA GLY A 290 12.55 -14.29 0.55
C GLY A 290 13.33 -14.15 -0.77
N LEU A 291 12.84 -14.78 -1.85
CA LEU A 291 13.44 -14.73 -3.19
C LEU A 291 13.78 -13.30 -3.63
N ILE A 292 12.87 -12.37 -3.35
CA ILE A 292 12.97 -10.95 -3.72
C ILE A 292 14.23 -10.26 -3.18
N ASP A 293 14.76 -10.69 -2.03
CA ASP A 293 15.98 -10.14 -1.43
C ASP A 293 17.25 -10.97 -1.72
N ASN A 294 17.11 -12.09 -2.44
CA ASN A 294 18.22 -12.95 -2.85
C ASN A 294 18.36 -13.03 -4.37
N GLY A 295 17.99 -11.95 -5.08
CA GLY A 295 18.16 -11.86 -6.53
C GLY A 295 17.29 -12.83 -7.32
N CYS A 296 16.17 -13.29 -6.76
CA CYS A 296 15.27 -14.26 -7.37
C CYS A 296 15.97 -15.59 -7.74
N VAL A 297 16.86 -16.08 -6.88
CA VAL A 297 17.54 -17.38 -7.05
C VAL A 297 16.98 -18.39 -6.03
N PRO A 298 16.10 -19.31 -6.47
CA PRO A 298 15.49 -20.32 -5.60
C PRO A 298 16.52 -21.21 -4.92
N SER A 299 16.18 -21.74 -3.75
CA SER A 299 17.04 -22.62 -2.93
C SER A 299 17.52 -23.86 -3.71
N SER A 300 16.72 -24.31 -4.67
CA SER A 300 17.03 -25.43 -5.58
C SER A 300 18.16 -25.12 -6.58
N HIS A 301 18.48 -23.85 -6.83
CA HIS A 301 19.48 -23.44 -7.81
C HIS A 301 20.89 -23.38 -7.20
N ALA A 302 21.89 -23.81 -7.99
CA ALA A 302 23.28 -23.76 -7.58
C ALA A 302 23.71 -22.31 -7.33
N GLY A 303 24.29 -22.04 -6.15
CA GLY A 303 24.72 -20.71 -5.74
C GLY A 303 23.66 -19.91 -4.97
N SER A 304 22.48 -20.48 -4.72
CA SER A 304 21.50 -19.87 -3.80
C SER A 304 22.10 -19.74 -2.40
N MET A 305 21.85 -18.60 -1.78
CA MET A 305 22.18 -18.33 -0.38
C MET A 305 20.95 -18.46 0.52
N LEU A 306 19.79 -18.83 -0.02
CA LEU A 306 18.56 -18.97 0.75
C LEU A 306 18.66 -20.06 1.82
N ARG A 307 17.99 -19.81 2.94
CA ARG A 307 17.91 -20.77 4.05
C ARG A 307 16.44 -21.17 4.22
N PRO A 308 16.12 -22.45 4.00
CA PRO A 308 14.83 -23.00 4.37
C PRO A 308 14.59 -22.87 5.87
N VAL A 309 13.51 -22.19 6.26
CA VAL A 309 13.14 -21.96 7.66
C VAL A 309 11.81 -22.62 8.05
N GLY A 310 11.03 -23.06 7.07
CA GLY A 310 9.84 -23.86 7.30
C GLY A 310 9.32 -24.52 6.04
N ALA A 311 8.18 -25.20 6.17
CA ALA A 311 7.44 -25.77 5.05
C ALA A 311 5.96 -25.42 5.17
N LEU A 312 5.33 -24.95 4.09
CA LEU A 312 3.91 -24.60 4.05
C LEU A 312 3.08 -25.75 4.60
N LYS A 313 2.19 -25.46 5.55
CA LYS A 313 1.43 -26.48 6.27
C LYS A 313 -0.07 -26.28 6.23
N TYR A 314 -0.52 -25.04 6.43
CA TYR A 314 -1.93 -24.67 6.38
C TYR A 314 -2.06 -23.32 5.69
N PHE A 315 -3.14 -23.09 4.97
CA PHE A 315 -3.52 -21.77 4.52
C PHE A 315 -5.04 -21.64 4.47
N VAL A 316 -5.52 -20.41 4.62
CA VAL A 316 -6.92 -20.08 4.45
C VAL A 316 -7.17 -19.82 2.96
N PRO A 317 -8.02 -20.60 2.27
CA PRO A 317 -8.23 -20.43 0.83
C PRO A 317 -8.83 -19.06 0.50
N LEU A 318 -8.19 -18.31 -0.39
CA LEU A 318 -8.64 -16.99 -0.82
C LEU A 318 -9.91 -17.10 -1.67
N ALA A 319 -9.97 -18.03 -2.62
CA ALA A 319 -11.14 -18.20 -3.49
C ALA A 319 -12.44 -18.64 -2.76
N SER A 320 -12.35 -19.05 -1.49
CA SER A 320 -13.52 -19.43 -0.69
C SER A 320 -14.28 -18.20 -0.18
N SER A 321 -15.61 -18.19 -0.36
CA SER A 321 -16.49 -17.19 0.23
C SER A 321 -16.77 -17.41 1.72
N ARG A 322 -16.31 -18.53 2.29
CA ARG A 322 -16.50 -18.88 3.71
C ARG A 322 -15.36 -18.41 4.61
N THR A 323 -14.31 -17.88 4.00
CA THR A 323 -13.10 -17.43 4.70
C THR A 323 -12.99 -15.91 4.59
N ASN A 324 -12.43 -15.27 5.62
CA ASN A 324 -12.41 -13.82 5.77
C ASN A 324 -11.04 -13.30 6.24
N VAL A 325 -9.98 -14.10 6.10
CA VAL A 325 -8.59 -13.69 6.33
C VAL A 325 -7.68 -14.13 5.19
N ASP A 326 -6.59 -13.41 5.02
CA ASP A 326 -5.47 -13.74 4.15
C ASP A 326 -4.32 -14.25 5.03
N ALA A 327 -4.23 -15.56 5.24
CA ALA A 327 -3.28 -16.11 6.19
C ALA A 327 -2.84 -17.53 5.84
N ALA A 328 -1.57 -17.82 6.15
CA ALA A 328 -0.96 -19.12 6.01
C ALA A 328 0.04 -19.40 7.13
N LEU A 329 0.31 -20.68 7.34
CA LEU A 329 1.22 -21.23 8.33
C LEU A 329 2.23 -22.14 7.66
N ALA A 330 3.50 -21.93 7.99
CA ALA A 330 4.57 -22.87 7.67
C ALA A 330 5.07 -23.55 8.93
N ALA A 331 5.14 -24.88 8.93
CA ALA A 331 5.73 -25.64 10.02
C ALA A 331 7.22 -25.28 10.15
N VAL A 332 7.65 -24.92 11.35
CA VAL A 332 9.01 -24.45 11.61
C VAL A 332 10.02 -25.58 11.41
N THR A 333 11.06 -25.34 10.60
CA THR A 333 12.23 -26.21 10.55
C THR A 333 12.97 -26.15 11.89
N THR A 334 13.31 -27.31 12.46
CA THR A 334 13.89 -27.39 13.81
C THR A 334 15.15 -26.54 13.93
N GLY A 335 15.14 -25.57 14.85
CA GLY A 335 16.26 -24.67 15.12
C GLY A 335 16.42 -23.51 14.13
N ALA A 336 15.52 -23.38 13.15
CA ALA A 336 15.60 -22.33 12.14
C ALA A 336 15.00 -21.00 12.60
N VAL A 337 14.07 -21.00 13.56
CA VAL A 337 13.40 -19.79 14.08
C VAL A 337 13.64 -19.66 15.59
N ASP A 338 13.81 -18.42 16.07
CA ASP A 338 13.88 -18.11 17.50
C ASP A 338 12.56 -18.50 18.18
N ARG A 339 12.64 -19.44 19.11
CA ARG A 339 11.49 -20.01 19.82
C ARG A 339 10.77 -19.03 20.73
N SER A 340 11.37 -17.88 21.05
CA SER A 340 10.71 -16.81 21.80
C SER A 340 9.65 -16.07 20.98
N GLY A 341 9.64 -16.24 19.65
CA GLY A 341 8.78 -15.46 18.76
C GLY A 341 9.28 -14.03 18.55
N SER A 342 10.57 -13.76 18.80
CA SER A 342 11.16 -12.43 18.62
C SER A 342 10.99 -11.90 17.20
N ILE A 343 10.51 -10.67 17.09
CA ILE A 343 10.34 -9.93 15.84
C ILE A 343 11.38 -8.81 15.82
N LEU A 344 12.09 -8.66 14.70
CA LEU A 344 13.09 -7.62 14.48
C LEU A 344 12.51 -6.23 14.79
N GLN A 345 13.32 -5.36 15.39
CA GLN A 345 13.00 -3.96 15.71
C GLN A 345 11.84 -3.74 16.72
N LEU A 346 11.28 -4.79 17.35
CA LEU A 346 10.25 -4.61 18.39
C LEU A 346 10.80 -4.24 19.78
N GLU A 347 12.12 -4.15 19.95
CA GLU A 347 12.68 -3.72 21.23
C GLU A 347 12.18 -2.34 21.66
N ALA A 348 12.05 -2.15 22.97
CA ALA A 348 11.78 -0.83 23.53
C ALA A 348 12.92 0.16 23.18
N PRO A 349 12.61 1.45 22.92
CA PRO A 349 13.63 2.47 22.65
C PRO A 349 14.71 2.50 23.73
N LYS A 350 15.98 2.37 23.32
CA LYS A 350 17.13 2.32 24.22
C LYS A 350 17.71 3.72 24.48
N GLY A 351 16.90 4.69 24.90
CA GLY A 351 17.37 6.02 25.33
C GLY A 351 18.47 6.62 24.44
N ASN A 352 19.52 7.21 25.03
CA ASN A 352 20.63 7.87 24.32
C ASN A 352 21.62 6.93 23.59
N ASN A 353 21.21 5.71 23.22
CA ASN A 353 22.06 4.77 22.50
C ASN A 353 21.78 4.84 20.99
N SER A 354 22.79 5.19 20.20
CA SER A 354 22.72 5.20 18.72
C SER A 354 22.76 3.79 18.09
N ALA A 355 22.41 2.73 18.81
CA ALA A 355 22.31 1.39 18.23
C ALA A 355 20.98 1.22 17.49
N SER A 356 20.98 0.44 16.41
CA SER A 356 19.73 0.02 15.76
C SER A 356 18.84 -0.78 16.72
N LEU A 357 17.52 -0.64 16.57
CA LEU A 357 16.56 -1.45 17.32
C LEU A 357 16.78 -2.95 17.04
N GLY A 358 16.89 -3.74 18.09
CA GLY A 358 16.99 -5.20 18.01
C GLY A 358 15.63 -5.88 18.07
N ALA A 359 15.66 -7.21 18.12
CA ALA A 359 14.45 -8.03 18.15
C ALA A 359 13.88 -8.21 19.56
N ALA A 360 12.55 -8.24 19.68
CA ALA A 360 11.84 -8.58 20.91
C ALA A 360 10.58 -9.38 20.61
N PRO A 361 10.14 -10.28 21.51
CA PRO A 361 8.92 -11.06 21.32
C PRO A 361 7.67 -10.19 21.53
N PRO A 362 6.60 -10.36 20.74
CA PRO A 362 5.31 -9.76 21.05
C PRO A 362 4.70 -10.39 22.32
N MET A 363 3.56 -9.88 22.81
CA MET A 363 2.81 -10.59 23.84
C MET A 363 2.26 -11.92 23.31
N ALA A 364 2.42 -12.98 24.11
CA ALA A 364 1.82 -14.27 23.83
C ALA A 364 0.29 -14.23 24.01
N GLY A 365 -0.43 -15.05 23.24
CA GLY A 365 -1.87 -15.25 23.39
C GLY A 365 -2.67 -14.99 22.12
N THR A 366 -3.91 -14.54 22.29
CA THR A 366 -4.88 -14.36 21.19
C THR A 366 -5.00 -12.93 20.68
N GLY A 367 -4.17 -12.02 21.21
CA GLY A 367 -4.17 -10.59 20.87
C GLY A 367 -5.18 -9.74 21.66
N GLU A 368 -5.09 -8.43 21.42
CA GLU A 368 -5.97 -7.40 21.97
C GLU A 368 -7.07 -7.04 20.96
N ALA A 369 -8.31 -6.94 21.46
CA ALA A 369 -9.44 -6.50 20.65
C ALA A 369 -9.54 -4.97 20.59
N LEU A 370 -9.89 -4.44 19.42
CA LEU A 370 -10.21 -3.03 19.28
C LEU A 370 -11.62 -2.76 19.81
N THR A 371 -11.74 -1.77 20.69
CA THR A 371 -13.00 -1.35 21.33
C THR A 371 -13.06 0.18 21.36
N ALA A 372 -14.23 0.75 21.64
CA ALA A 372 -14.36 2.19 21.78
C ALA A 372 -13.41 2.78 22.85
N ALA A 373 -13.00 1.98 23.84
CA ALA A 373 -12.11 2.41 24.91
C ALA A 373 -10.65 2.60 24.48
N ASN A 374 -10.16 1.89 23.44
CA ASN A 374 -8.76 1.99 23.00
C ASN A 374 -8.58 2.60 21.61
N LEU A 375 -9.62 2.63 20.77
CA LEU A 375 -9.55 3.15 19.40
C LEU A 375 -9.07 4.60 19.26
N GLY A 376 -9.28 5.42 20.29
CA GLY A 376 -8.85 6.81 20.30
C GLY A 376 -7.38 7.01 20.69
N SER A 377 -6.71 6.00 21.26
CA SER A 377 -5.36 6.13 21.82
C SER A 377 -4.37 5.06 21.38
N ILE A 378 -4.85 3.95 20.80
CA ILE A 378 -3.98 2.86 20.37
C ILE A 378 -3.08 3.30 19.23
N GLU A 379 -1.78 3.01 19.37
CA GLU A 379 -0.78 3.21 18.33
C GLU A 379 -0.41 1.85 17.76
N LEU A 380 -0.64 1.66 16.47
CA LEU A 380 -0.40 0.42 15.78
C LEU A 380 1.00 0.43 15.19
N VAL A 381 1.81 -0.56 15.54
CA VAL A 381 3.20 -0.69 15.09
C VAL A 381 3.38 -2.02 14.39
N LYS A 382 4.14 -2.03 13.29
CA LYS A 382 4.63 -3.26 12.66
C LYS A 382 6.11 -3.16 12.35
N SER A 383 6.79 -4.30 12.31
CA SER A 383 8.13 -4.41 11.74
C SER A 383 8.08 -5.38 10.57
N SER A 384 8.48 -4.92 9.39
CA SER A 384 8.25 -5.64 8.14
C SER A 384 9.43 -5.53 7.18
N ARG A 385 9.42 -6.40 6.16
CA ARG A 385 10.48 -6.48 5.14
C ARG A 385 10.80 -5.12 4.52
N THR A 386 9.79 -4.40 4.04
CA THR A 386 10.01 -3.27 3.13
C THR A 386 10.13 -1.95 3.89
N THR A 387 9.27 -1.71 4.87
CA THR A 387 9.30 -0.45 5.61
C THR A 387 10.01 -0.51 6.96
N GLY A 388 10.42 -1.70 7.42
CA GLY A 388 10.98 -1.85 8.76
C GLY A 388 9.94 -1.51 9.82
N LEU A 389 10.37 -0.88 10.92
CA LEU A 389 9.47 -0.46 11.98
C LEU A 389 8.68 0.80 11.61
N THR A 390 7.36 0.69 11.45
CA THR A 390 6.44 1.79 11.17
C THR A 390 5.30 1.84 12.16
N CYS A 391 4.74 3.03 12.35
CA CYS A 391 3.66 3.28 13.30
C CYS A 391 2.57 4.19 12.71
N SER A 392 1.31 3.92 13.04
CA SER A 392 0.17 4.79 12.73
C SER A 392 -1.00 4.53 13.70
N THR A 393 -2.19 5.05 13.40
CA THR A 393 -3.41 4.91 14.20
C THR A 393 -4.55 4.31 13.38
N VAL A 394 -5.57 3.80 14.07
CA VAL A 394 -6.78 3.27 13.43
C VAL A 394 -7.54 4.41 12.76
N GLU A 395 -7.82 4.24 11.47
CA GLU A 395 -8.59 5.17 10.63
C GLU A 395 -10.03 4.70 10.44
N THR A 396 -10.21 3.38 10.33
CA THR A 396 -11.53 2.75 10.22
C THR A 396 -11.54 1.35 10.85
N VAL A 397 -12.69 0.94 11.37
CA VAL A 397 -12.97 -0.43 11.81
C VAL A 397 -14.19 -0.98 11.10
N ASP A 398 -14.39 -2.30 11.20
CA ASP A 398 -15.45 -3.01 10.49
C ASP A 398 -15.43 -2.76 8.98
N LEU A 399 -14.24 -2.53 8.44
CA LEU A 399 -14.05 -2.24 7.04
C LEU A 399 -14.42 -3.47 6.22
N SER A 400 -15.39 -3.30 5.33
CA SER A 400 -15.61 -4.17 4.19
C SER A 400 -14.79 -3.65 3.03
N VAL A 401 -13.89 -4.44 2.45
CA VAL A 401 -12.96 -3.99 1.41
C VAL A 401 -12.69 -5.10 0.39
N ARG A 402 -12.60 -4.71 -0.88
CA ARG A 402 -12.31 -5.61 -1.99
C ARG A 402 -10.84 -5.50 -2.40
N ILE A 403 -10.17 -6.65 -2.38
CA ILE A 403 -8.75 -6.80 -2.70
C ILE A 403 -8.60 -7.70 -3.93
N ASP A 404 -7.68 -7.33 -4.82
CA ASP A 404 -7.36 -8.09 -6.03
C ASP A 404 -6.09 -8.93 -5.83
N TYR A 405 -6.15 -10.19 -6.24
CA TYR A 405 -5.05 -11.17 -6.17
C TYR A 405 -4.66 -11.60 -7.57
N PHE A 406 -3.38 -11.91 -7.76
CA PHE A 406 -2.81 -12.38 -9.02
C PHE A 406 -2.17 -13.76 -8.87
N LYS A 407 -1.95 -14.41 -10.01
CA LYS A 407 -1.28 -15.72 -10.09
C LYS A 407 0.23 -15.60 -10.27
N ASP A 408 0.70 -14.40 -10.56
CA ASP A 408 2.05 -14.08 -10.97
C ASP A 408 2.50 -12.80 -10.27
N CYS A 409 3.80 -12.69 -10.02
CA CYS A 409 4.41 -11.55 -9.32
C CYS A 409 4.34 -10.27 -10.14
N ALA A 410 4.35 -10.39 -11.47
CA ALA A 410 4.23 -9.27 -12.38
C ALA A 410 2.80 -8.68 -12.47
N GLU A 411 1.84 -9.21 -11.71
CA GLU A 411 0.43 -8.80 -11.71
C GLU A 411 -0.24 -8.83 -13.11
N THR A 412 0.22 -9.71 -14.00
CA THR A 412 -0.32 -9.80 -15.37
C THR A 412 -1.45 -10.81 -15.52
N GLN A 413 -1.61 -11.70 -14.55
CA GLN A 413 -2.58 -12.79 -14.55
C GLN A 413 -3.49 -12.69 -13.32
N PRO A 414 -4.63 -11.99 -13.41
CA PRO A 414 -5.60 -11.92 -12.33
C PRO A 414 -6.02 -13.32 -11.87
N TYR A 415 -6.07 -13.52 -10.55
CA TYR A 415 -6.57 -14.73 -9.92
C TYR A 415 -8.00 -14.54 -9.42
N TYR A 416 -8.17 -13.70 -8.39
CA TYR A 416 -9.42 -13.57 -7.68
C TYR A 416 -9.56 -12.20 -7.03
N SER A 417 -10.77 -11.63 -7.06
CA SER A 417 -11.10 -10.42 -6.29
C SER A 417 -11.93 -10.83 -5.09
N LYS A 418 -11.44 -10.58 -3.88
CA LYS A 418 -12.11 -10.97 -2.64
C LYS A 418 -12.58 -9.76 -1.86
N THR A 419 -13.83 -9.80 -1.39
CA THR A 419 -14.31 -8.88 -0.37
C THR A 419 -14.10 -9.49 1.01
N TYR A 420 -13.32 -8.79 1.82
CA TYR A 420 -13.16 -9.04 3.25
C TYR A 420 -14.10 -8.11 4.03
N THR A 421 -14.55 -8.54 5.20
CA THR A 421 -15.44 -7.77 6.09
C THR A 421 -14.88 -7.75 7.51
N GLY A 422 -15.20 -6.73 8.32
CA GLY A 422 -14.70 -6.71 9.70
C GLY A 422 -13.20 -6.40 9.81
N GLN A 423 -12.62 -5.72 8.82
CA GLN A 423 -11.18 -5.45 8.75
C GLN A 423 -10.79 -4.17 9.50
N ILE A 424 -9.51 -4.03 9.81
CA ILE A 424 -8.93 -2.84 10.44
C ILE A 424 -8.28 -2.00 9.34
N GLY A 425 -8.68 -0.73 9.22
CA GLY A 425 -8.02 0.25 8.37
C GLY A 425 -7.14 1.19 9.17
N ILE A 426 -5.92 1.41 8.71
CA ILE A 426 -4.85 2.12 9.38
C ILE A 426 -4.42 3.25 8.46
N GLY A 427 -4.45 4.49 8.96
CA GLY A 427 -4.26 5.68 8.13
C GLY A 427 -2.80 5.93 7.75
N GLY A 428 -2.58 6.76 6.75
CA GLY A 428 -1.26 7.21 6.31
C GLY A 428 -0.76 6.48 5.07
N ASP A 429 0.09 7.14 4.29
CA ASP A 429 0.70 6.60 3.07
C ASP A 429 2.09 6.01 3.31
N ARG A 430 2.63 6.11 4.53
CA ARG A 430 3.93 5.53 4.93
C ARG A 430 3.85 4.49 6.04
N PHE A 431 2.66 4.03 6.42
CA PHE A 431 2.54 2.91 7.35
C PHE A 431 3.01 1.60 6.73
N SER A 432 2.73 1.36 5.45
CA SER A 432 3.11 0.13 4.74
C SER A 432 3.51 0.39 3.30
N ASP A 433 4.28 -0.54 2.74
CA ASP A 433 4.56 -0.63 1.31
C ASP A 433 4.50 -2.11 0.87
N ALA A 434 4.57 -2.35 -0.44
CA ALA A 434 4.62 -3.69 -1.00
C ALA A 434 5.72 -4.55 -0.38
N GLY A 435 5.40 -5.81 -0.09
CA GLY A 435 6.29 -6.75 0.61
C GLY A 435 6.19 -6.70 2.14
N ASP A 436 5.44 -5.75 2.71
CA ASP A 436 5.13 -5.78 4.15
C ASP A 436 4.07 -6.80 4.53
N SER A 437 3.36 -7.34 3.53
CA SER A 437 2.36 -8.39 3.70
C SER A 437 2.84 -9.50 4.62
N GLY A 438 2.00 -9.85 5.58
CA GLY A 438 2.28 -10.87 6.57
C GLY A 438 2.90 -10.33 7.86
N ALA A 439 3.21 -9.03 7.95
CA ALA A 439 3.72 -8.44 9.19
C ALA A 439 2.67 -8.44 10.31
N LEU A 440 3.10 -8.83 11.51
CA LEU A 440 2.28 -8.69 12.72
C LEU A 440 2.20 -7.22 13.13
N ILE A 441 0.98 -6.75 13.34
CA ILE A 441 0.71 -5.44 13.93
C ILE A 441 0.47 -5.61 15.42
N VAL A 442 1.14 -4.80 16.23
CA VAL A 442 1.03 -4.79 17.68
C VAL A 442 0.64 -3.40 18.21
N ASP A 443 0.09 -3.33 19.42
CA ASP A 443 -0.02 -2.09 20.18
C ASP A 443 1.36 -1.64 20.69
N ALA A 444 1.76 -0.42 20.35
CA ALA A 444 3.01 0.19 20.78
C ALA A 444 3.18 0.24 22.31
N ALA A 445 2.08 0.33 23.07
CA ALA A 445 2.13 0.52 24.51
C ALA A 445 2.54 -0.76 25.26
N ASN A 446 2.21 -1.94 24.72
CA ASN A 446 2.26 -3.20 25.45
C ASN A 446 2.70 -4.42 24.62
N ALA A 447 2.96 -4.25 23.31
CA ALA A 447 3.30 -5.29 22.34
C ALA A 447 2.22 -6.38 22.14
N GLN A 448 0.95 -6.09 22.47
CA GLN A 448 -0.18 -6.97 22.20
C GLN A 448 -0.44 -7.10 20.70
N PRO A 449 -0.55 -8.32 20.15
CA PRO A 449 -0.99 -8.52 18.78
C PRO A 449 -2.37 -7.90 18.53
N VAL A 450 -2.53 -7.17 17.43
CA VAL A 450 -3.80 -6.53 17.03
C VAL A 450 -4.28 -7.07 15.68
N GLY A 451 -3.37 -7.22 14.70
CA GLY A 451 -3.74 -7.67 13.36
C GLY A 451 -2.58 -8.21 12.54
N LEU A 452 -2.92 -8.80 11.40
CA LEU A 452 -1.99 -9.24 10.36
C LEU A 452 -2.17 -8.34 9.14
N PHE A 453 -1.14 -7.56 8.79
CA PHE A 453 -1.18 -6.69 7.61
C PHE A 453 -1.26 -7.53 6.33
N PHE A 454 -2.08 -7.13 5.35
CA PHE A 454 -2.20 -7.88 4.10
C PHE A 454 -2.42 -7.06 2.83
N ALA A 455 -2.86 -5.81 2.91
CA ALA A 455 -3.05 -4.96 1.74
C ALA A 455 -3.01 -3.48 2.12
N GLY A 456 -2.75 -2.60 1.15
CA GLY A 456 -2.86 -1.16 1.34
C GLY A 456 -2.84 -0.43 0.00
N GLY A 457 -3.06 0.88 0.04
CA GLY A 457 -2.98 1.73 -1.13
C GLY A 457 -2.92 3.21 -0.77
N THR A 458 -2.46 4.01 -1.73
CA THR A 458 -2.27 5.46 -1.61
C THR A 458 -2.92 6.17 -2.80
N ASP A 459 -3.18 7.47 -2.67
CA ASP A 459 -3.48 8.36 -3.80
C ASP A 459 -2.21 8.88 -4.49
N GLY A 460 -1.04 8.68 -3.89
CA GLY A 460 0.25 9.21 -4.33
C GLY A 460 0.56 10.63 -3.84
N ASP A 461 -0.38 11.27 -3.14
CA ASP A 461 -0.35 12.68 -2.71
C ASP A 461 -0.45 12.81 -1.18
N GLY A 462 -0.02 11.79 -0.44
CA GLY A 462 0.04 11.80 1.03
C GLY A 462 -1.21 11.27 1.74
N THR A 463 -2.18 10.72 1.00
CA THR A 463 -3.30 9.96 1.60
C THR A 463 -3.09 8.48 1.35
N GLY A 464 -3.17 7.68 2.41
CA GLY A 464 -3.14 6.22 2.28
C GLY A 464 -3.97 5.53 3.34
N LEU A 465 -4.28 4.28 3.04
CA LEU A 465 -4.92 3.37 3.96
C LEU A 465 -4.28 1.98 3.82
N SER A 466 -3.88 1.44 4.96
CA SER A 466 -3.39 0.08 5.13
C SER A 466 -4.47 -0.78 5.78
N VAL A 467 -4.55 -2.06 5.41
CA VAL A 467 -5.60 -2.98 5.88
C VAL A 467 -4.98 -4.19 6.56
N ALA A 468 -5.54 -4.55 7.70
CA ALA A 468 -5.14 -5.72 8.47
C ALA A 468 -6.33 -6.61 8.83
N ASN A 469 -6.11 -7.92 8.79
CA ASN A 469 -7.02 -8.89 9.38
C ASN A 469 -6.88 -8.83 10.91
N PRO A 470 -7.99 -8.75 11.69
CA PRO A 470 -7.90 -8.86 13.15
C PRO A 470 -7.22 -10.18 13.56
N ILE A 471 -6.24 -10.12 14.47
CA ILE A 471 -5.40 -11.29 14.79
C ILE A 471 -6.23 -12.45 15.38
N GLY A 472 -7.27 -12.14 16.15
CA GLY A 472 -8.20 -13.16 16.67
C GLY A 472 -8.89 -13.96 15.56
N ASN A 473 -9.30 -13.30 14.47
CA ASN A 473 -9.93 -13.96 13.32
C ASN A 473 -8.91 -14.82 12.55
N VAL A 474 -7.67 -14.34 12.42
CA VAL A 474 -6.58 -15.09 11.79
C VAL A 474 -6.32 -16.40 12.54
N LEU A 475 -6.14 -16.32 13.87
CA LEU A 475 -5.91 -17.50 14.71
C LEU A 475 -7.11 -18.47 14.70
N GLN A 476 -8.33 -17.94 14.65
CA GLN A 476 -9.54 -18.75 14.58
C GLN A 476 -9.66 -19.52 13.26
N GLU A 477 -9.53 -18.84 12.12
CA GLU A 477 -9.69 -19.47 10.81
C GLU A 477 -8.55 -20.46 10.52
N LEU A 478 -7.31 -20.11 10.84
CA LEU A 478 -6.18 -21.04 10.74
C LEU A 478 -6.29 -22.19 11.72
N GLY A 479 -6.81 -21.96 12.94
CA GLY A 479 -7.04 -23.01 13.91
C GLY A 479 -8.10 -24.02 13.43
N ALA A 480 -9.12 -23.54 12.72
CA ALA A 480 -10.09 -24.40 12.05
C ALA A 480 -9.45 -25.24 10.93
N GLN A 481 -8.51 -24.67 10.15
CA GLN A 481 -7.74 -25.44 9.15
C GLN A 481 -6.81 -26.48 9.81
N ALA A 482 -6.17 -26.12 10.92
CA ALA A 482 -5.24 -26.98 11.64
C ALA A 482 -5.93 -28.04 12.52
N GLY A 483 -7.22 -27.89 12.80
CA GLY A 483 -7.94 -28.73 13.75
C GLY A 483 -7.50 -28.54 15.21
N SER A 484 -6.87 -27.42 15.54
CA SER A 484 -6.41 -27.06 16.88
C SER A 484 -6.54 -25.56 17.12
N ALA A 485 -6.81 -25.15 18.36
CA ALA A 485 -6.65 -23.75 18.75
C ALA A 485 -5.19 -23.31 18.54
N LEU A 486 -5.02 -22.04 18.14
CA LEU A 486 -3.72 -21.41 17.91
C LEU A 486 -3.56 -20.18 18.82
N SER A 487 -2.32 -19.88 19.20
CA SER A 487 -1.93 -18.65 19.90
C SER A 487 -0.60 -18.12 19.40
N VAL A 488 -0.42 -16.81 19.46
CA VAL A 488 0.87 -16.16 19.23
C VAL A 488 1.85 -16.58 20.33
N VAL A 489 3.06 -16.99 19.93
CA VAL A 489 4.19 -17.25 20.83
C VAL A 489 4.89 -15.93 21.13
N GLY A 490 5.22 -15.71 22.40
CA GLY A 490 5.79 -14.44 22.82
C GLY A 490 6.11 -14.34 24.31
N THR A 491 6.24 -13.12 24.81
CA THR A 491 6.41 -12.80 26.23
C THR A 491 5.07 -12.75 26.97
N THR A 492 5.10 -12.96 28.29
CA THR A 492 3.96 -12.73 29.19
C THR A 492 4.03 -11.39 29.91
N THR A 493 5.09 -10.62 29.68
CA THR A 493 5.32 -9.30 30.30
C THR A 493 5.23 -8.23 29.23
N PRO A 494 4.29 -7.27 29.34
CA PRO A 494 4.13 -6.21 28.35
C PRO A 494 5.36 -5.31 28.32
N HIS A 495 5.72 -4.87 27.12
CA HIS A 495 6.75 -3.86 26.93
C HIS A 495 6.34 -2.87 25.86
N LYS A 496 6.94 -1.69 25.89
CA LYS A 496 6.75 -0.68 24.85
C LYS A 496 7.50 -1.07 23.59
N VAL A 497 6.98 -0.64 22.45
CA VAL A 497 7.62 -0.68 21.14
C VAL A 497 7.82 0.77 20.67
N ALA A 498 8.90 1.04 19.94
CA ALA A 498 9.08 2.36 19.34
C ALA A 498 7.98 2.64 18.29
N CYS A 499 7.39 3.82 18.33
CA CYS A 499 6.40 4.27 17.34
C CYS A 499 7.07 5.27 16.38
N ILE A 500 7.47 4.79 15.20
CA ILE A 500 8.13 5.63 14.18
C ILE A 500 7.12 5.99 13.10
N ARG A 501 6.72 7.27 13.06
CA ARG A 501 5.76 7.80 12.09
C ARG A 501 6.50 8.50 10.95
N TYR A 502 6.43 7.92 9.76
CA TYR A 502 7.03 8.50 8.55
C TYR A 502 6.10 9.47 7.84
N ASP A 503 4.82 9.51 8.20
CA ASP A 503 3.90 10.56 7.74
C ASP A 503 4.28 11.90 8.41
N GLU A 504 4.04 13.03 7.73
CA GLU A 504 4.37 14.35 8.30
C GLU A 504 3.62 14.60 9.62
N PRO A 505 4.30 15.03 10.71
CA PRO A 505 3.65 15.30 12.00
C PRO A 505 2.82 16.60 12.02
N THR A 506 2.58 17.23 10.87
CA THR A 506 1.73 18.41 10.80
C THR A 506 0.27 17.99 10.61
N PRO A 507 -0.70 18.69 11.24
CA PRO A 507 -2.10 18.67 10.82
C PRO A 507 -2.17 19.35 9.45
N SER A 508 -1.62 18.70 8.43
CA SER A 508 -1.68 19.15 7.07
C SER A 508 -3.15 19.02 6.70
N THR A 509 -3.76 20.20 6.54
CA THR A 509 -4.99 20.43 5.80
C THR A 509 -5.23 19.26 4.85
N PRO A 510 -6.33 18.48 5.02
CA PRO A 510 -6.59 17.32 4.16
C PRO A 510 -6.36 17.70 2.71
N PRO A 511 -5.71 16.83 1.89
CA PRO A 511 -5.37 17.17 0.52
C PRO A 511 -6.60 17.78 -0.15
N VAL A 512 -6.47 19.07 -0.44
CA VAL A 512 -7.60 19.86 -0.89
C VAL A 512 -7.71 19.57 -2.36
N LEU A 513 -8.46 18.52 -2.71
CA LEU A 513 -9.14 18.53 -3.99
C LEU A 513 -9.77 19.93 -4.13
N SER A 514 -9.33 20.65 -5.14
CA SER A 514 -9.70 22.05 -5.28
C SER A 514 -11.20 22.13 -5.46
N VAL A 515 -11.86 22.84 -4.55
CA VAL A 515 -13.30 23.09 -4.66
C VAL A 515 -13.49 24.05 -5.82
N SER A 516 -14.44 23.73 -6.72
CA SER A 516 -14.67 24.56 -7.91
C SER A 516 -15.11 25.98 -7.53
N PRO A 517 -14.83 27.00 -8.35
CA PRO A 517 -15.28 28.36 -8.09
C PRO A 517 -16.81 28.46 -7.90
N ASP A 518 -17.57 27.65 -8.63
CA ASP A 518 -19.03 27.60 -8.54
C ASP A 518 -19.49 27.04 -7.18
N GLU A 519 -18.83 25.99 -6.68
CA GLU A 519 -19.10 25.43 -5.35
C GLU A 519 -18.73 26.40 -4.23
N VAL A 520 -17.62 27.14 -4.37
CA VAL A 520 -17.25 28.21 -3.43
C VAL A 520 -18.30 29.32 -3.42
N ALA A 521 -18.76 29.76 -4.60
CA ALA A 521 -19.81 30.76 -4.72
C ALA A 521 -21.14 30.27 -4.12
N ARG A 522 -21.48 28.99 -4.31
CA ARG A 522 -22.67 28.35 -3.70
C ARG A 522 -22.61 28.42 -2.18
N ALA A 523 -21.50 28.02 -1.56
CA ALA A 523 -21.35 28.10 -0.11
C ALA A 523 -21.39 29.53 0.42
N GLN A 524 -20.79 30.48 -0.30
CA GLN A 524 -20.85 31.88 0.08
C GLN A 524 -22.28 32.42 0.03
N PHE A 525 -23.01 32.13 -1.06
CA PHE A 525 -24.40 32.51 -1.20
C PHE A 525 -25.28 31.96 -0.07
N VAL A 526 -25.15 30.65 0.25
CA VAL A 526 -25.92 30.03 1.33
C VAL A 526 -25.58 30.67 2.68
N ALA A 527 -24.29 30.88 2.98
CA ALA A 527 -23.87 31.50 4.24
C ALA A 527 -24.42 32.92 4.41
N GLU A 528 -24.46 33.72 3.33
CA GLU A 528 -24.89 35.12 3.35
C GLU A 528 -26.42 35.29 3.29
N THR A 529 -27.17 34.31 2.79
CA THR A 529 -28.63 34.42 2.58
C THR A 529 -29.45 33.59 3.56
N THR A 530 -29.39 32.26 3.46
CA THR A 530 -30.23 31.34 4.22
C THR A 530 -29.58 30.93 5.54
N GLY A 531 -28.25 30.92 5.61
CA GLY A 531 -27.45 30.45 6.75
C GLY A 531 -27.69 31.23 8.05
N ALA A 532 -28.08 32.51 7.96
CA ALA A 532 -28.43 33.31 9.13
C ALA A 532 -29.55 32.68 9.98
N SER A 533 -30.43 31.88 9.37
CA SER A 533 -31.51 31.17 10.09
C SER A 533 -31.02 30.08 11.04
N LEU A 534 -29.81 29.56 10.87
CA LEU A 534 -29.18 28.62 11.80
C LEU A 534 -28.63 29.31 13.05
N VAL A 535 -28.32 30.60 12.98
CA VAL A 535 -27.66 31.32 14.06
C VAL A 535 -28.65 31.57 15.19
N ASN A 536 -28.42 30.90 16.31
CA ASN A 536 -29.18 31.05 17.54
C ASN A 536 -28.27 30.78 18.73
N THR A 537 -27.86 31.85 19.41
CA THR A 537 -26.92 31.78 20.54
C THR A 537 -27.52 31.07 21.76
N GLU A 538 -28.85 31.10 21.92
CA GLU A 538 -29.55 30.35 22.97
C GLU A 538 -29.52 28.84 22.73
N SER A 539 -29.60 28.39 21.48
CA SER A 539 -29.44 26.97 21.11
C SER A 539 -27.96 26.57 20.97
N GLY A 540 -27.05 27.53 20.83
CA GLY A 540 -25.60 27.31 20.82
C GLY A 540 -24.91 27.50 19.47
N VAL A 541 -25.63 27.91 18.43
CA VAL A 541 -25.04 28.25 17.14
C VAL A 541 -24.66 29.74 17.16
N LEU A 542 -23.37 30.02 17.07
CA LEU A 542 -22.80 31.36 17.22
C LEU A 542 -22.72 32.12 15.90
N ALA A 543 -22.35 31.44 14.81
CA ALA A 543 -22.17 32.02 13.49
C ALA A 543 -22.14 30.93 12.42
N VAL A 544 -22.22 31.34 11.15
CA VAL A 544 -21.99 30.49 9.98
C VAL A 544 -21.00 31.15 9.02
N ALA A 545 -20.30 30.35 8.22
CA ALA A 545 -19.38 30.84 7.19
C ALA A 545 -19.28 29.85 6.03
N PRO A 546 -18.90 30.27 4.81
CA PRO A 546 -18.57 29.33 3.76
C PRO A 546 -17.29 28.56 4.09
N GLY A 547 -17.22 27.30 3.71
CA GLY A 547 -16.06 26.44 3.89
C GLY A 547 -16.03 25.26 2.93
N LYS A 548 -15.29 24.23 3.32
CA LYS A 548 -15.06 23.02 2.52
C LYS A 548 -15.35 21.80 3.37
N SER A 549 -15.93 20.77 2.78
CA SER A 549 -16.14 19.51 3.50
C SER A 549 -14.82 18.77 3.65
N LEU A 550 -14.54 18.30 4.86
CA LEU A 550 -13.44 17.37 5.14
C LEU A 550 -13.89 15.91 5.00
N ASP A 551 -15.20 15.66 5.03
CA ASP A 551 -15.77 14.35 4.74
C ASP A 551 -15.86 14.09 3.22
N SER A 552 -16.03 15.12 2.39
CA SER A 552 -16.04 14.99 0.93
C SER A 552 -15.07 15.99 0.29
N PRO A 553 -13.76 15.66 0.23
CA PRO A 553 -12.78 16.52 -0.41
C PRO A 553 -13.20 16.89 -1.84
N GLY A 554 -13.14 18.18 -2.17
CA GLY A 554 -13.61 18.73 -3.46
C GLY A 554 -15.01 19.35 -3.41
N GLU A 555 -15.79 19.12 -2.35
CA GLU A 555 -17.10 19.76 -2.15
C GLU A 555 -17.04 20.98 -1.21
N ALA A 556 -17.92 21.95 -1.44
CA ALA A 556 -18.12 23.05 -0.49
C ALA A 556 -18.98 22.62 0.71
N ALA A 557 -18.78 23.31 1.83
CA ALA A 557 -19.55 23.10 3.06
C ALA A 557 -19.96 24.43 3.69
N LEU A 558 -20.95 24.37 4.58
CA LEU A 558 -21.30 25.45 5.50
C LEU A 558 -20.61 25.22 6.83
N ILE A 559 -19.66 26.07 7.20
CA ILE A 559 -19.09 26.10 8.54
C ILE A 559 -20.15 26.62 9.50
N VAL A 560 -20.38 25.88 10.58
CA VAL A 560 -21.28 26.24 11.67
C VAL A 560 -20.46 26.31 12.95
N TYR A 561 -20.29 27.52 13.46
CA TYR A 561 -19.58 27.77 14.71
C TYR A 561 -20.52 27.53 15.88
N ILE A 562 -20.17 26.60 16.76
CA ILE A 562 -20.97 26.25 17.93
C ILE A 562 -20.25 26.59 19.23
N ASP A 563 -21.02 26.91 20.26
CA ASP A 563 -20.52 27.24 21.59
C ASP A 563 -19.86 26.01 22.23
N LYS A 564 -18.54 26.09 22.45
CA LYS A 564 -17.73 25.03 23.06
C LYS A 564 -18.16 24.69 24.49
N SER A 565 -18.86 25.59 25.19
CA SER A 565 -19.38 25.33 26.54
C SER A 565 -20.63 24.46 26.55
N LYS A 566 -21.30 24.30 25.40
CA LYS A 566 -22.49 23.47 25.28
C LYS A 566 -22.10 22.03 24.91
N PRO A 567 -22.58 21.03 25.67
CA PRO A 567 -22.23 19.63 25.40
C PRO A 567 -22.81 19.16 24.06
N ARG A 568 -24.03 19.59 23.73
CA ARG A 568 -24.71 19.27 22.47
C ARG A 568 -25.33 20.52 21.86
N VAL A 569 -25.14 20.69 20.57
CA VAL A 569 -25.78 21.69 19.73
C VAL A 569 -26.31 20.95 18.51
N ASN A 570 -27.62 21.02 18.27
CA ASN A 570 -28.23 20.33 17.15
C ASN A 570 -28.01 21.16 15.88
N VAL A 571 -27.14 20.65 15.01
CA VAL A 571 -26.90 21.21 13.68
C VAL A 571 -27.23 20.12 12.66
N PRO A 572 -28.07 20.42 11.64
CA PRO A 572 -28.39 19.41 10.63
C PRO A 572 -27.13 19.05 9.84
N VAL A 573 -27.01 17.78 9.41
CA VAL A 573 -25.87 17.32 8.62
C VAL A 573 -25.78 18.04 7.25
N LEU A 574 -26.95 18.38 6.71
CA LEU A 574 -27.11 19.18 5.50
C LEU A 574 -27.86 20.48 5.81
N PHE A 575 -27.42 21.58 5.22
CA PHE A 575 -28.16 22.83 5.20
C PHE A 575 -28.13 23.41 3.79
N ASP A 576 -29.32 23.63 3.21
CA ASP A 576 -29.49 24.16 1.84
C ASP A 576 -28.67 23.40 0.78
N GLY A 577 -28.62 22.07 0.93
CA GLY A 577 -27.86 21.18 0.04
C GLY A 577 -26.34 21.19 0.23
N LEU A 578 -25.82 21.86 1.26
CA LEU A 578 -24.41 21.82 1.67
C LEU A 578 -24.23 20.96 2.91
N ARG A 579 -23.12 20.23 2.99
CA ARG A 579 -22.67 19.60 4.24
C ARG A 579 -22.38 20.67 5.28
N THR A 580 -22.67 20.38 6.55
CA THR A 580 -22.26 21.26 7.66
C THR A 580 -20.94 20.79 8.25
N GLN A 581 -20.01 21.72 8.46
CA GLN A 581 -18.76 21.53 9.19
C GLN A 581 -18.86 22.22 10.54
N ILE A 582 -18.59 21.50 11.63
CA ILE A 582 -18.86 21.94 13.00
C ILE A 582 -17.57 22.38 13.68
N ILE A 583 -17.49 23.67 14.01
CA ILE A 583 -16.34 24.24 14.72
C ILE A 583 -16.76 24.67 16.11
N ARG A 584 -16.23 23.99 17.13
CA ARG A 584 -16.42 24.37 18.54
C ARG A 584 -15.53 25.56 18.88
N THR A 585 -16.13 26.69 19.21
CA THR A 585 -15.42 27.95 19.52
C THR A 585 -16.16 28.75 20.60
N ASP A 586 -15.73 29.97 20.86
CA ASP A 586 -16.45 30.94 21.69
C ASP A 586 -16.68 32.26 20.96
N ALA A 587 -17.65 33.05 21.44
CA ALA A 587 -18.02 34.33 20.84
C ALA A 587 -16.85 35.33 20.82
N ALA A 588 -15.91 35.23 21.76
CA ALA A 588 -14.76 36.13 21.84
C ALA A 588 -13.72 35.82 20.76
N ALA A 589 -13.50 34.54 20.43
CA ALA A 589 -12.65 34.12 19.33
C ALA A 589 -13.23 34.52 17.97
N LEU A 590 -14.56 34.41 17.79
CA LEU A 590 -15.23 34.90 16.59
C LEU A 590 -15.10 36.41 16.45
N ALA A 591 -15.36 37.17 17.52
CA ALA A 591 -15.25 38.63 17.50
C ALA A 591 -13.82 39.14 17.21
N ARG A 592 -12.79 38.36 17.57
CA ARG A 592 -11.37 38.65 17.27
C ARG A 592 -10.89 38.06 15.94
N ASN A 593 -11.74 37.36 15.20
CA ASN A 593 -11.38 36.62 14.00
C ASN A 593 -10.23 35.62 14.23
N THR A 594 -10.22 34.97 15.40
CA THR A 594 -9.24 33.94 15.79
C THR A 594 -9.88 32.56 15.92
N ALA A 595 -11.13 32.38 15.49
CA ALA A 595 -11.74 31.06 15.42
C ALA A 595 -11.05 30.24 14.32
N PRO A 596 -10.83 28.93 14.53
CA PRO A 596 -10.24 28.09 13.51
C PRO A 596 -11.20 27.94 12.32
N ALA A 597 -10.64 27.68 11.14
CA ALA A 597 -11.42 27.48 9.90
C ALA A 597 -11.72 26.00 9.61
N VAL A 598 -11.19 25.08 10.41
CA VAL A 598 -11.45 23.65 10.35
C VAL A 598 -11.53 23.06 11.78
N PRO A 599 -12.27 21.97 12.00
CA PRO A 599 -12.22 21.23 13.26
C PRO A 599 -10.80 20.72 13.56
N PRO A 600 -10.43 20.53 14.85
CA PRO A 600 -9.14 19.96 15.19
C PRO A 600 -9.03 18.52 14.66
N ALA A 601 -7.90 18.20 14.03
CA ALA A 601 -7.60 16.83 13.66
C ALA A 601 -7.41 15.98 14.93
N THR A 602 -8.12 14.86 15.02
CA THR A 602 -7.98 13.87 16.09
C THR A 602 -7.53 12.56 15.50
N SER A 603 -6.35 12.07 15.87
CA SER A 603 -5.90 10.73 15.48
C SER A 603 -6.73 9.66 16.19
N GLY A 604 -7.00 8.55 15.51
CA GLY A 604 -7.83 7.47 16.06
C GLY A 604 -9.32 7.77 16.03
N ILE A 605 -10.13 6.83 16.53
CA ILE A 605 -11.59 6.93 16.56
C ILE A 605 -12.07 7.13 18.01
N HIS A 606 -12.72 8.27 18.28
CA HIS A 606 -13.16 8.70 19.62
C HIS A 606 -14.67 8.61 19.79
N LEU A 607 -15.24 7.48 19.39
CA LEU A 607 -16.68 7.21 19.49
C LEU A 607 -17.02 6.52 20.81
N THR A 608 -18.24 6.68 21.28
CA THR A 608 -18.78 5.85 22.37
C THR A 608 -19.12 4.45 21.88
N ASP A 609 -19.18 3.44 22.76
CA ASP A 609 -19.58 2.07 22.41
C ASP A 609 -20.93 2.03 21.66
N GLY A 610 -21.90 2.84 22.11
CA GLY A 610 -23.22 2.92 21.49
C GLY A 610 -23.18 3.51 20.08
N ALA A 611 -22.39 4.58 19.87
CA ALA A 611 -22.22 5.19 18.56
C ALA A 611 -21.47 4.26 17.58
N LEU A 612 -20.42 3.60 18.07
CA LEU A 612 -19.66 2.61 17.31
C LEU A 612 -20.56 1.44 16.88
N SER A 613 -21.29 0.84 17.82
CA SER A 613 -22.21 -0.29 17.56
C SER A 613 -23.34 0.07 16.59
N ALA A 614 -23.89 1.29 16.70
CA ALA A 614 -24.88 1.78 15.76
C ALA A 614 -24.29 1.92 14.34
N ALA A 615 -23.09 2.48 14.22
CA ALA A 615 -22.42 2.63 12.93
C ALA A 615 -22.05 1.29 12.28
N GLN A 616 -21.59 0.31 13.07
CA GLN A 616 -21.36 -1.05 12.62
C GLN A 616 -22.61 -1.72 12.05
N THR A 617 -23.78 -1.39 12.60
CA THR A 617 -25.06 -1.89 12.08
C THR A 617 -25.37 -1.30 10.70
N VAL A 618 -25.09 0.00 10.51
CA VAL A 618 -25.24 0.66 9.21
C VAL A 618 -24.27 0.08 8.18
N VAL A 619 -22.99 -0.16 8.52
CA VAL A 619 -22.05 -0.82 7.59
C VAL A 619 -22.56 -2.18 7.15
N ARG A 620 -23.03 -3.02 8.09
CA ARG A 620 -23.58 -4.35 7.77
C ARG A 620 -24.79 -4.30 6.84
N GLU A 621 -25.61 -3.27 6.95
CA GLU A 621 -26.81 -3.09 6.11
C GLU A 621 -26.46 -2.55 4.71
N TYR A 622 -25.55 -1.58 4.61
CA TYR A 622 -25.37 -0.78 3.38
C TYR A 622 -24.09 -1.07 2.58
N ALA A 623 -23.06 -1.68 3.19
CA ALA A 623 -21.75 -1.84 2.52
C ALA A 623 -21.85 -2.63 1.21
N SER A 624 -22.56 -3.76 1.20
CA SER A 624 -22.72 -4.60 0.01
C SER A 624 -23.45 -3.88 -1.13
N HIS A 625 -24.43 -3.03 -0.81
CA HIS A 625 -25.15 -2.24 -1.79
C HIS A 625 -24.28 -1.13 -2.39
N LEU A 626 -23.51 -0.41 -1.56
CA LEU A 626 -22.56 0.59 -2.05
C LEU A 626 -21.47 -0.05 -2.92
N MET A 627 -20.89 -1.16 -2.48
CA MET A 627 -19.83 -1.86 -3.20
C MET A 627 -20.31 -2.61 -4.46
N ALA A 628 -21.61 -2.58 -4.76
CA ALA A 628 -22.13 -2.99 -6.07
C ALA A 628 -21.73 -2.00 -7.17
N ASP A 629 -21.49 -0.72 -6.81
CA ASP A 629 -20.84 0.24 -7.69
C ASP A 629 -19.35 -0.13 -7.84
N PRO A 630 -18.87 -0.40 -9.06
CA PRO A 630 -17.50 -0.82 -9.28
C PRO A 630 -16.46 0.28 -9.02
N ALA A 631 -16.85 1.54 -8.80
CA ALA A 631 -15.99 2.63 -8.32
C ALA A 631 -15.77 2.57 -6.80
N ILE A 632 -16.69 1.97 -6.04
CA ILE A 632 -16.57 1.81 -4.59
C ILE A 632 -15.93 0.45 -4.30
N PHE A 633 -14.86 0.44 -3.51
CA PHE A 633 -14.16 -0.80 -3.16
C PHE A 633 -13.97 -1.01 -1.67
N GLY A 634 -14.45 -0.10 -0.82
CA GLY A 634 -14.56 -0.36 0.61
C GLY A 634 -15.52 0.56 1.34
N VAL A 635 -16.08 0.05 2.44
CA VAL A 635 -16.98 0.78 3.35
C VAL A 635 -16.70 0.32 4.78
N GLY A 636 -16.43 1.25 5.69
CA GLY A 636 -16.14 0.97 7.10
C GLY A 636 -16.67 2.02 8.06
N VAL A 637 -16.53 1.78 9.36
CA VAL A 637 -16.89 2.75 10.42
C VAL A 637 -15.70 3.66 10.70
N THR A 638 -15.94 4.97 10.76
CA THR A 638 -14.95 5.98 11.13
C THR A 638 -15.63 7.11 11.92
N GLN A 639 -14.89 8.18 12.18
CA GLN A 639 -15.39 9.43 12.71
C GLN A 639 -15.48 10.48 11.60
N SER A 640 -16.49 11.35 11.66
CA SER A 640 -16.57 12.47 10.71
C SER A 640 -15.45 13.47 10.97
N HIS A 641 -14.82 13.94 9.90
CA HIS A 641 -13.90 15.07 9.95
C HIS A 641 -14.66 16.41 9.95
N ASP A 642 -15.85 16.46 9.36
CA ASP A 642 -16.72 17.65 9.44
C ASP A 642 -17.33 17.84 10.84
N ASN A 643 -17.59 16.77 11.58
CA ASN A 643 -17.98 16.82 12.99
C ASN A 643 -17.35 15.67 13.78
N PRO A 644 -16.18 15.88 14.42
CA PRO A 644 -15.49 14.86 15.20
C PRO A 644 -16.30 14.21 16.34
N ALA A 645 -17.46 14.75 16.72
CA ALA A 645 -18.33 14.11 17.70
C ALA A 645 -19.24 13.01 17.10
N ASP A 646 -19.36 12.94 15.78
CA ASP A 646 -20.28 12.05 15.08
C ASP A 646 -19.54 10.84 14.49
N ALA A 647 -20.18 9.68 14.55
CA ALA A 647 -19.80 8.53 13.74
C ALA A 647 -20.08 8.80 12.26
N ALA A 648 -19.23 8.25 11.38
CA ALA A 648 -19.36 8.33 9.95
C ALA A 648 -19.06 6.98 9.29
N LEU A 649 -19.48 6.83 8.04
CA LEU A 649 -19.04 5.76 7.16
C LEU A 649 -17.83 6.25 6.36
N LEU A 650 -16.71 5.53 6.40
CA LEU A 650 -15.62 5.73 5.44
C LEU A 650 -15.98 4.95 4.17
N VAL A 651 -15.95 5.59 3.00
CA VAL A 651 -16.17 4.98 1.70
C VAL A 651 -14.92 5.17 0.84
N LEU A 652 -14.32 4.05 0.43
CA LEU A 652 -13.15 4.01 -0.43
C LEU A 652 -13.57 4.00 -1.89
N VAL A 653 -13.10 4.99 -2.64
CA VAL A 653 -13.41 5.19 -4.05
C VAL A 653 -12.15 5.01 -4.87
N ASP A 654 -12.22 4.23 -5.94
CA ASP A 654 -11.13 4.08 -6.91
C ASP A 654 -10.86 5.45 -7.54
N ILE A 655 -9.64 5.98 -7.37
CA ILE A 655 -9.24 7.30 -7.88
C ILE A 655 -9.50 7.45 -9.38
N ASN A 656 -9.52 6.33 -10.10
CA ASN A 656 -9.68 6.30 -11.54
C ASN A 656 -11.14 6.10 -12.01
N ARG A 657 -12.10 6.12 -11.10
CA ARG A 657 -13.52 5.94 -11.38
C ARG A 657 -14.34 6.96 -10.62
N ASP A 658 -15.49 7.30 -11.18
CA ASP A 658 -16.47 8.12 -10.49
C ASP A 658 -17.67 7.25 -10.07
N PRO A 659 -18.04 7.26 -8.79
CA PRO A 659 -19.25 6.58 -8.32
C PRO A 659 -20.52 7.14 -8.97
N GLU A 660 -21.54 6.30 -9.12
CA GLU A 660 -22.87 6.69 -9.59
C GLU A 660 -23.52 7.72 -8.65
N SER A 661 -23.28 7.59 -7.34
CA SER A 661 -23.74 8.55 -6.34
C SER A 661 -22.76 8.68 -5.17
N MET A 662 -22.68 9.89 -4.62
CA MET A 662 -21.90 10.20 -3.42
C MET A 662 -22.80 10.89 -2.38
N PRO A 663 -23.77 10.19 -1.76
CA PRO A 663 -24.65 10.80 -0.78
C PRO A 663 -23.87 11.35 0.43
N ALA A 664 -24.34 12.47 0.97
CA ALA A 664 -23.75 13.07 2.18
C ALA A 664 -24.05 12.29 3.46
N THR A 665 -25.14 11.52 3.45
CA THR A 665 -25.57 10.70 4.58
C THR A 665 -26.11 9.36 4.14
N LEU A 666 -25.89 8.33 4.95
CA LEU A 666 -26.45 6.99 4.74
C LEU A 666 -26.75 6.34 6.10
N GLY A 667 -27.93 5.73 6.24
CA GLY A 667 -28.36 5.15 7.52
C GLY A 667 -28.38 6.15 8.68
N GLY A 668 -28.56 7.45 8.40
CA GLY A 668 -28.51 8.52 9.40
C GLY A 668 -27.10 8.97 9.81
N LEU A 669 -26.05 8.40 9.22
CA LEU A 669 -24.65 8.77 9.47
C LEU A 669 -24.11 9.66 8.36
N ARG A 670 -23.10 10.46 8.68
CA ARG A 670 -22.28 11.16 7.68
C ARG A 670 -21.50 10.15 6.84
N VAL A 671 -21.29 10.46 5.57
CA VAL A 671 -20.42 9.65 4.69
C VAL A 671 -19.16 10.44 4.37
N ARG A 672 -18.01 9.85 4.69
CA ARG A 672 -16.68 10.36 4.39
C ARG A 672 -16.08 9.56 3.24
N TYR A 673 -15.61 10.25 2.20
CA TYR A 673 -15.01 9.64 1.01
C TYR A 673 -13.49 9.76 1.05
N MET A 674 -12.82 8.69 0.64
CA MET A 674 -11.37 8.64 0.45
C MET A 674 -11.10 8.04 -0.92
N ARG A 675 -10.47 8.81 -1.80
CA ARG A 675 -10.07 8.33 -3.13
C ARG A 675 -8.68 7.73 -3.04
N LEU A 676 -8.52 6.49 -3.48
CA LEU A 676 -7.24 5.75 -3.46
C LEU A 676 -7.15 4.87 -4.71
N HIS A 677 -5.94 4.43 -5.05
CA HIS A 677 -5.80 3.28 -5.94
C HIS A 677 -6.45 2.04 -5.31
N ARG A 678 -7.07 1.20 -6.15
CA ARG A 678 -7.68 -0.06 -5.70
C ARG A 678 -6.61 -0.98 -5.14
N PHE A 679 -6.92 -1.65 -4.04
CA PHE A 679 -5.95 -2.50 -3.37
C PHE A 679 -5.76 -3.82 -4.11
N HIS A 680 -4.49 -4.17 -4.26
CA HIS A 680 -4.04 -5.46 -4.76
C HIS A 680 -2.89 -5.98 -3.90
N VAL A 681 -2.60 -7.26 -4.04
CA VAL A 681 -1.43 -7.91 -3.45
C VAL A 681 -0.60 -8.54 -4.57
N THR A 682 0.67 -8.84 -4.28
CA THR A 682 1.73 -9.32 -5.21
C THR A 682 2.42 -8.24 -6.03
N GLN A 683 3.09 -7.26 -5.40
CA GLN A 683 3.94 -6.34 -6.15
C GLN A 683 5.36 -6.93 -6.34
N SER A 684 5.73 -7.02 -7.62
CA SER A 684 6.97 -7.53 -8.17
C SER A 684 8.23 -6.72 -7.82
N LYS A 685 9.40 -7.35 -7.95
CA LYS A 685 10.73 -6.68 -7.83
C LYS A 685 10.94 -5.57 -8.88
N TYR A 686 10.23 -5.61 -10.00
CA TYR A 686 10.44 -4.79 -11.20
C TYR A 686 9.39 -3.69 -11.41
N VAL A 687 8.37 -3.65 -10.56
CA VAL A 687 7.29 -2.68 -10.65
C VAL A 687 7.75 -1.38 -9.99
N GLY A 688 7.97 -0.35 -10.82
CA GLY A 688 8.26 1.00 -10.33
C GLY A 688 7.06 1.59 -9.55
N SER A 689 7.28 2.70 -8.83
CA SER A 689 6.18 3.43 -8.18
C SER A 689 5.12 3.80 -9.20
N HIS A 690 3.95 3.17 -9.12
CA HIS A 690 2.88 3.34 -10.08
C HIS A 690 2.30 4.77 -10.05
N PRO A 691 2.06 5.37 -11.22
CA PRO A 691 0.79 5.95 -11.57
C PRO A 691 -0.02 4.89 -12.34
N VAL A 692 -1.03 4.25 -11.74
CA VAL A 692 -1.83 3.23 -12.43
C VAL A 692 -2.86 3.90 -13.35
N SER A 693 -2.80 3.61 -14.65
CA SER A 693 -3.84 3.94 -15.64
C SER A 693 -4.88 2.81 -15.72
N SER A 694 -6.17 3.17 -15.66
CA SER A 694 -7.29 2.30 -15.24
C SER A 694 -8.10 1.58 -16.32
N CYS A 695 -7.67 1.53 -17.58
CA CYS A 695 -8.57 1.10 -18.67
C CYS A 695 -8.41 -0.34 -19.19
N ALA A 696 -7.79 -1.27 -18.44
CA ALA A 696 -7.48 -2.62 -18.96
C ALA A 696 -8.49 -3.75 -18.61
N LEU A 697 -9.48 -3.55 -17.73
CA LEU A 697 -10.28 -4.67 -17.19
C LEU A 697 -11.64 -4.94 -17.84
N LYS A 698 -11.89 -4.49 -19.08
CA LYS A 698 -13.10 -4.92 -19.82
C LYS A 698 -12.77 -5.87 -20.96
N GLY A 699 -12.90 -7.16 -20.66
CA GLY A 699 -13.20 -8.21 -21.64
C GLY A 699 -12.07 -9.21 -21.87
N LEU A 700 -11.93 -10.21 -20.98
CA LEU A 700 -11.18 -11.43 -21.28
C LEU A 700 -11.93 -12.67 -20.77
N VAL A 701 -12.17 -13.60 -21.68
CA VAL A 701 -12.63 -14.96 -21.38
C VAL A 701 -11.38 -15.81 -21.12
N PRO A 702 -11.29 -16.53 -19.99
CA PRO A 702 -10.07 -17.24 -19.61
C PRO A 702 -9.75 -18.41 -20.54
N ALA A 703 -8.50 -18.49 -21.01
CA ALA A 703 -7.94 -19.71 -21.56
C ALA A 703 -7.56 -20.64 -20.39
N ARG A 704 -8.14 -21.85 -20.36
CA ARG A 704 -7.84 -22.88 -19.35
C ARG A 704 -6.41 -23.40 -19.55
N SER A 705 -5.56 -23.28 -18.53
CA SER A 705 -4.34 -24.09 -18.43
C SER A 705 -4.67 -25.39 -17.69
N ASN A 706 -4.22 -26.52 -18.24
CA ASN A 706 -4.41 -27.85 -17.67
C ASN A 706 -3.44 -28.05 -16.50
N ARG A 707 -3.87 -27.75 -15.27
CA ARG A 707 -3.37 -28.39 -14.05
C ARG A 707 -4.58 -28.92 -13.27
N PRO A 708 -4.54 -30.14 -12.73
CA PRO A 708 -5.67 -30.68 -11.98
C PRO A 708 -5.81 -29.89 -10.68
N ALA A 709 -6.91 -29.13 -10.56
CA ALA A 709 -7.35 -28.54 -9.31
C ALA A 709 -7.79 -29.66 -8.34
N LEU A 710 -7.43 -29.52 -7.07
CA LEU A 710 -7.99 -30.37 -6.01
C LEU A 710 -9.47 -29.99 -5.81
N ASP A 711 -10.36 -30.91 -6.17
CA ASP A 711 -11.80 -30.79 -5.95
C ASP A 711 -12.10 -31.13 -4.48
N PHE A 712 -12.40 -30.11 -3.67
CA PHE A 712 -12.95 -30.27 -2.33
C PHE A 712 -14.48 -30.26 -2.39
N SER A 713 -15.07 -31.27 -3.02
CA SER A 713 -16.49 -31.58 -2.87
C SER A 713 -16.67 -32.78 -1.94
N ASN A 714 -17.49 -32.56 -0.91
CA ASN A 714 -17.81 -33.48 0.18
C ASN A 714 -18.14 -34.92 -0.28
N GLU A 715 -17.35 -35.90 0.18
CA GLU A 715 -17.80 -37.30 0.26
C GLU A 715 -18.40 -37.56 1.65
N GLU A 716 -19.73 -37.54 1.72
CA GLU A 716 -20.50 -38.14 2.80
C GLU A 716 -20.61 -39.65 2.48
N ALA A 717 -19.94 -40.50 3.25
CA ALA A 717 -20.01 -41.95 3.09
C ALA A 717 -21.35 -42.50 3.63
N PRO A 718 -22.07 -43.38 2.89
CA PRO A 718 -23.35 -43.93 3.34
C PRO A 718 -23.15 -45.10 4.31
N VAL A 719 -23.92 -45.07 5.40
CA VAL A 719 -24.08 -46.17 6.38
C VAL A 719 -24.83 -47.34 5.72
N PRO A 720 -24.33 -48.59 5.76
CA PRO A 720 -25.10 -49.73 5.28
C PRO A 720 -26.02 -50.27 6.38
N HIS A 721 -27.33 -50.24 6.12
CA HIS A 721 -28.29 -51.08 6.81
C HIS A 721 -28.19 -52.51 6.30
N VAL A 722 -27.98 -53.47 7.20
CA VAL A 722 -28.39 -54.88 7.03
C VAL A 722 -28.95 -55.39 8.35
N ASN A 723 -30.04 -56.15 8.25
CA ASN A 723 -30.74 -56.88 9.30
C ASN A 723 -29.83 -57.67 10.25
#